data_AF-A0A8T7GMJ8-F1
#
_entry.id   AF-A0A8T7GMJ8-F1
#
_cell.length_a   1.000
_cell.length_b   1.000
_cell.length_c   1.000
_cell.angle_alpha   90.00
_cell.angle_beta   90.00
_cell.angle_gamma   90.00
#
_symmetry.space_group_name_H-M   'P 1'
#
loop_
_entity.id
_entity.type
_entity.pdbx_description
1 polymer ?
#
loop_
_entity_poly.entity_id
_entity_poly.type
_entity_poly.pdbx_seq_one_letter_code
_entity_poly.pdbx_strand_id
1 'polypeptide(L)'
;MLFPEIYNLKNFLTDHPNYHPASQDYISYWREQKKRCIEGFWAEDYPKDGEVAYRYMPGYLYFYGNLSTIKVVDAETKSTVISRPRVDDVEWIFFTVFLVCRGFSGFEKDEEFTCIIEPERRDPNKTFVEPWEYLKRTHSKPLGRALFNNQALNLLWLSSRGIGKTYSVGAGIITAEILFDGAKVYNEKTINNPASITIFVGAYKGDKSTNLLVAMDDAIANLPGSYGDGDSRTVSPFYKELTGVNKPGNIRQHIYKVKENGDWVSKGTKSKIVHEVITVANPQSPAAYRATLAIIEEIGLLEANLDEVLGATNPVLKVGNQKFGSLIGIGTGGNIEKAQQLEPIFRNPKEYNFFSMYDIFENTGDIGLFIPVHYMFREYKDKNGNTKWDIVNEVIKNTRKKLKYKALEQERMNYPVVPSEIFMNNKGSIFPLIEINEQLKWVIANEKKIQKFTSVGDLVYTEEGLKFNADENAIPINKFPLEKGADLTGSIVIYEHPPEYIPENLYKIVYDPVRDENIDKMDQGISLAAIYVYKAINTYQDMKDSLVASYVGRLRNTDQIHEIALKLALYYNAKIMVEMDLPGFYKYCLQRKRLNLLAKTPVVMINKFNANAKFRYSYGVMMKGNSALKIQAEQYLADWLLKEQELVRDEEGNVVKVVKNINRIYDKALLEELRIYNRTGNFDRVSSLLLLMIWIQETFQEVINVNGEEQEDRFSVFFAKYFK
;
A
#
# COMPACT_ATOMS: atom_id res chain seq x y z
N MET A 1 3.44 -10.13 15.79
CA MET A 1 3.20 -9.01 16.72
C MET A 1 4.44 -8.11 16.72
N LEU A 2 4.29 -6.78 16.70
CA LEU A 2 5.43 -5.84 16.60
C LEU A 2 6.15 -5.58 17.94
N PHE A 3 5.41 -5.58 19.03
CA PHE A 3 5.91 -5.38 20.40
C PHE A 3 5.37 -6.52 21.27
N PRO A 4 6.11 -7.02 22.26
CA PRO A 4 5.62 -8.06 23.16
C PRO A 4 4.43 -7.57 23.98
N GLU A 5 3.68 -8.53 24.54
CA GLU A 5 2.55 -8.21 25.41
C GLU A 5 2.99 -7.43 26.65
N ILE A 6 2.17 -6.45 27.01
CA ILE A 6 2.25 -5.76 28.29
C ILE A 6 1.40 -6.55 29.29
N TYR A 7 2.00 -7.00 30.38
CA TYR A 7 1.33 -7.82 31.39
C TYR A 7 0.74 -6.99 32.53
N ASN A 8 1.35 -5.85 32.87
CA ASN A 8 0.89 -5.01 33.98
C ASN A 8 0.97 -3.51 33.66
N LEU A 9 0.10 -3.04 32.74
CA LEU A 9 0.07 -1.63 32.31
C LEU A 9 -0.13 -0.66 33.48
N LYS A 10 -0.89 -1.05 34.50
CA LYS A 10 -1.22 -0.21 35.67
C LYS A 10 0.04 0.30 36.37
N ASN A 11 1.12 -0.48 36.42
CA ASN A 11 2.37 -0.09 37.07
C ASN A 11 3.07 1.08 36.35
N PHE A 12 2.76 1.33 35.08
CA PHE A 12 3.32 2.41 34.27
C PHE A 12 2.52 3.70 34.31
N LEU A 13 1.29 3.65 34.86
CA LEU A 13 0.37 4.77 34.90
C LEU A 13 0.25 5.31 36.33
N THR A 14 0.43 6.62 36.50
CA THR A 14 0.30 7.33 37.78
C THR A 14 -0.90 8.25 37.76
N ASP A 15 -1.59 8.34 38.89
CA ASP A 15 -2.46 9.47 39.20
C ASP A 15 -1.63 10.56 39.90
N HIS A 16 -2.04 11.82 39.75
CA HIS A 16 -1.29 12.96 40.29
C HIS A 16 -1.94 13.48 41.58
N PRO A 17 -1.21 13.51 42.71
CA PRO A 17 -1.72 14.05 43.96
C PRO A 17 -1.87 15.58 43.89
N ASN A 18 -2.86 16.09 44.61
CA ASN A 18 -3.10 17.53 44.72
C ASN A 18 -2.35 18.13 45.91
N TYR A 19 -1.03 18.29 45.80
CA TYR A 19 -0.20 18.93 46.82
C TYR A 19 -0.18 20.46 46.66
N HIS A 20 -0.07 21.18 47.79
CA HIS A 20 0.09 22.63 47.76
C HIS A 20 1.46 23.01 47.13
N PRO A 21 1.55 23.98 46.20
CA PRO A 21 2.78 24.31 45.47
C PRO A 21 3.98 24.69 46.35
N ALA A 22 3.73 25.29 47.52
CA ALA A 22 4.76 25.64 48.49
C ALA A 22 5.28 24.46 49.34
N SER A 23 4.70 23.26 49.21
CA SER A 23 5.11 22.09 50.01
C SER A 23 6.35 21.40 49.44
N GLN A 24 7.16 20.81 50.33
CA GLN A 24 8.29 19.98 49.91
C GLN A 24 7.84 18.72 49.15
N ASP A 25 6.66 18.20 49.46
CA ASP A 25 6.06 17.05 48.77
C ASP A 25 5.73 17.38 47.30
N TYR A 26 5.17 18.56 47.04
CA TYR A 26 4.93 19.04 45.67
C TYR A 26 6.24 19.11 44.88
N ILE A 27 7.27 19.75 45.44
CA ILE A 27 8.57 19.91 44.77
C ILE A 27 9.20 18.54 44.49
N SER A 28 9.22 17.65 45.49
CA SER A 28 9.85 16.33 45.38
C SER A 28 9.13 15.46 44.36
N TYR A 29 7.79 15.46 44.38
CA TYR A 29 6.96 14.72 43.44
C TYR A 29 7.17 15.18 42.00
N TRP A 30 7.07 16.49 41.73
CA TRP A 30 7.17 17.02 40.36
C TRP A 30 8.60 16.94 39.80
N ARG A 31 9.64 16.98 40.65
CA ARG A 31 11.01 16.67 40.23
C ARG A 31 11.14 15.22 39.75
N GLU A 32 10.53 14.28 40.47
CA GLU A 32 10.50 12.87 40.07
C GLU A 32 9.71 12.66 38.76
N GLN A 33 8.55 13.31 38.60
CA GLN A 33 7.81 13.25 37.33
C GLN A 33 8.64 13.81 36.16
N LYS A 34 9.33 14.95 36.36
CA LYS A 34 10.20 15.55 35.35
C LYS A 34 11.36 14.61 34.97
N LYS A 35 11.96 13.95 35.97
CA LYS A 35 12.99 12.94 35.75
C LYS A 35 12.48 11.80 34.89
N ARG A 36 11.30 11.24 35.17
CA ARG A 36 10.69 10.14 34.39
C ARG A 36 10.36 10.53 32.96
N CYS A 37 9.95 11.77 32.71
CA CYS A 37 9.75 12.28 31.35
C CYS A 37 11.05 12.37 30.55
N ILE A 38 12.16 12.71 31.21
CA ILE A 38 13.47 12.92 30.56
C ILE A 38 14.23 11.60 30.41
N GLU A 39 14.27 10.79 31.47
CA GLU A 39 15.15 9.60 31.58
C GLU A 39 14.41 8.28 31.40
N GLY A 40 13.08 8.31 31.28
CA GLY A 40 12.21 7.13 31.25
C GLY A 40 11.91 6.56 32.63
N PHE A 41 11.14 5.48 32.64
CA PHE A 41 10.63 4.87 33.87
C PHE A 41 10.70 3.34 33.80
N TRP A 42 11.14 2.72 34.88
CA TRP A 42 11.16 1.27 35.03
C TRP A 42 10.02 0.84 35.94
N ALA A 43 9.23 -0.13 35.50
CA ALA A 43 8.18 -0.73 36.33
C ALA A 43 8.13 -2.24 36.11
N GLU A 44 7.54 -2.94 37.07
CA GLU A 44 7.37 -4.39 36.99
C GLU A 44 6.33 -4.75 35.91
N ASP A 45 6.69 -5.70 35.05
CA ASP A 45 5.89 -6.22 33.95
C ASP A 45 6.16 -7.72 33.75
N TYR A 46 5.36 -8.56 34.41
CA TYR A 46 5.50 -10.01 34.38
C TYR A 46 4.16 -10.70 34.12
N PRO A 47 4.12 -11.81 33.35
CA PRO A 47 2.94 -12.65 33.27
C PRO A 47 2.61 -13.18 34.66
N LYS A 48 1.33 -13.26 35.02
CA LYS A 48 0.91 -13.91 36.28
C LYS A 48 1.56 -15.30 36.32
N ASP A 49 2.41 -15.53 37.32
CA ASP A 49 3.06 -16.80 37.69
C ASP A 49 4.54 -17.07 37.28
N GLY A 50 5.46 -16.09 37.28
CA GLY A 50 6.90 -16.43 37.30
C GLY A 50 7.89 -15.28 37.13
N GLU A 51 8.72 -15.07 38.17
CA GLU A 51 9.88 -14.17 38.29
C GLU A 51 9.64 -12.65 38.17
N VAL A 52 10.33 -11.89 39.02
CA VAL A 52 10.29 -10.41 38.98
C VAL A 52 10.95 -9.94 37.69
N ALA A 53 10.16 -9.30 36.83
CA ALA A 53 10.62 -8.76 35.56
C ALA A 53 10.25 -7.28 35.45
N TYR A 54 11.19 -6.45 35.02
CA TYR A 54 11.05 -5.01 34.83
C TYR A 54 11.10 -4.67 33.35
N ARG A 55 10.22 -3.78 32.90
CA ARG A 55 10.25 -3.19 31.56
C ARG A 55 10.54 -1.69 31.66
N TYR A 56 11.29 -1.20 30.70
CA TYR A 56 11.56 0.22 30.54
C TYR A 56 10.49 0.89 29.67
N MET A 57 9.85 1.92 30.20
CA MET A 57 8.96 2.83 29.49
C MET A 57 9.75 4.06 29.02
N PRO A 58 9.81 4.34 27.71
CA PRO A 58 10.45 5.55 27.20
C PRO A 58 9.89 6.83 27.83
N GLY A 59 10.74 7.83 28.10
CA GLY A 59 10.31 9.07 28.76
C GLY A 59 9.21 9.83 28.02
N TYR A 60 9.25 9.86 26.69
CA TYR A 60 8.16 10.43 25.87
C TYR A 60 6.84 9.65 26.00
N LEU A 61 6.90 8.32 26.14
CA LEU A 61 5.72 7.50 26.40
C LEU A 61 5.19 7.74 27.81
N TYR A 62 6.09 7.84 28.80
CA TYR A 62 5.73 8.19 30.16
C TYR A 62 5.02 9.55 30.21
N PHE A 63 5.57 10.56 29.53
CA PHE A 63 4.93 11.88 29.41
C PHE A 63 3.56 11.79 28.73
N TYR A 64 3.48 11.18 27.54
CA TYR A 64 2.24 11.07 26.78
C TYR A 64 1.16 10.34 27.58
N GLY A 65 1.57 9.23 28.19
CA GLY A 65 0.69 8.39 28.97
C GLY A 65 0.26 9.02 30.26
N ASN A 66 1.10 9.77 30.99
CA ASN A 66 0.81 10.24 32.35
C ASN A 66 0.43 11.72 32.45
N LEU A 67 1.01 12.58 31.64
CA LEU A 67 0.94 14.03 31.81
C LEU A 67 0.24 14.74 30.66
N SER A 68 0.26 14.17 29.46
CA SER A 68 -0.43 14.74 28.31
C SER A 68 -1.93 14.54 28.41
N THR A 69 -2.67 15.39 27.71
CA THR A 69 -4.11 15.27 27.51
C THR A 69 -4.46 15.36 26.03
N ILE A 70 -5.56 14.73 25.63
CA ILE A 70 -6.08 14.74 24.27
C ILE A 70 -7.59 15.00 24.28
N LYS A 71 -8.09 15.50 23.15
CA LYS A 71 -9.52 15.61 22.90
C LYS A 71 -10.05 14.27 22.40
N VAL A 72 -11.00 13.70 23.14
CA VAL A 72 -11.68 12.46 22.76
C VAL A 72 -13.18 12.74 22.62
N VAL A 73 -13.82 12.03 21.70
CA VAL A 73 -15.28 12.07 21.58
C VAL A 73 -15.84 11.07 22.57
N ASP A 74 -16.63 11.58 23.51
CA ASP A 74 -17.36 10.76 24.47
C ASP A 74 -18.43 9.94 23.73
N ALA A 75 -18.43 8.63 23.96
CA ALA A 75 -19.26 7.72 23.19
C ALA A 75 -20.76 7.85 23.50
N GLU A 76 -21.12 8.29 24.70
CA GLU A 76 -22.51 8.39 25.16
C GLU A 76 -23.10 9.76 24.80
N THR A 77 -22.41 10.83 25.18
CA THR A 77 -22.85 12.22 25.00
C THR A 77 -22.56 12.76 23.60
N LYS A 78 -21.68 12.09 22.83
CA LYS A 78 -21.16 12.56 21.53
C LYS A 78 -20.45 13.92 21.60
N SER A 79 -20.10 14.36 22.80
CA SER A 79 -19.40 15.62 23.05
C SER A 79 -17.89 15.42 23.03
N THR A 80 -17.12 16.47 22.76
CA THR A 80 -15.66 16.42 22.86
C THR A 80 -15.25 16.73 24.30
N VAL A 81 -14.56 15.78 24.94
CA VAL A 81 -14.03 15.91 26.30
C VAL A 81 -12.51 15.82 26.30
N ILE A 82 -11.89 16.45 27.30
CA ILE A 82 -10.45 16.37 27.52
C ILE A 82 -10.20 15.16 28.41
N SER A 83 -9.32 14.27 27.96
CA SER A 83 -8.97 13.07 28.71
C SER A 83 -7.49 12.73 28.55
N ARG A 84 -6.99 11.93 29.48
CA ARG A 84 -5.67 11.32 29.40
C ARG A 84 -5.61 10.35 28.20
N PRO A 85 -4.54 10.35 27.40
CA PRO A 85 -4.39 9.38 26.33
C PRO A 85 -4.42 7.95 26.84
N ARG A 86 -5.10 7.08 26.09
CA ARG A 86 -4.94 5.64 26.30
C ARG A 86 -3.54 5.23 25.85
N VAL A 87 -2.90 4.37 26.64
CA VAL A 87 -1.60 3.76 26.33
C VAL A 87 -1.85 2.32 25.93
N ASP A 88 -1.81 2.05 24.63
CA ASP A 88 -1.90 0.70 24.08
C ASP A 88 -0.55 0.26 23.52
N ASP A 89 -0.47 -0.98 23.08
CA ASP A 89 0.64 -1.54 22.32
C ASP A 89 1.13 -0.63 21.17
N VAL A 90 0.25 0.13 20.50
CA VAL A 90 0.61 1.04 19.41
C VAL A 90 1.43 2.24 19.87
N GLU A 91 1.10 2.81 21.03
CA GLU A 91 1.93 3.82 21.67
C GLU A 91 3.27 3.22 22.12
N TRP A 92 3.27 2.01 22.70
CA TRP A 92 4.52 1.31 23.04
C TRP A 92 5.44 1.13 21.83
N ILE A 93 4.90 0.71 20.68
CA ILE A 93 5.66 0.58 19.43
C ILE A 93 6.26 1.92 19.01
N PHE A 94 5.41 2.94 18.83
CA PHE A 94 5.84 4.21 18.26
C PHE A 94 6.90 4.92 19.12
N PHE A 95 6.63 5.07 20.43
CA PHE A 95 7.53 5.82 21.30
C PHE A 95 8.84 5.09 21.58
N THR A 96 8.84 3.75 21.53
CA THR A 96 10.07 2.96 21.66
C THR A 96 10.90 3.03 20.38
N VAL A 97 10.30 2.94 19.19
CA VAL A 97 11.00 3.18 17.92
C VAL A 97 11.56 4.61 17.89
N PHE A 98 10.80 5.60 18.36
CA PHE A 98 11.30 6.97 18.45
C PHE A 98 12.53 7.08 19.35
N LEU A 99 12.56 6.38 20.50
CA LEU A 99 13.75 6.35 21.37
C LEU A 99 14.98 5.80 20.64
N VAL A 100 14.82 4.75 19.82
CA VAL A 100 15.88 4.24 18.94
C VAL A 100 16.36 5.34 18.00
N CYS A 101 15.44 6.05 17.34
CA CYS A 101 15.76 7.17 16.44
C CYS A 101 16.49 8.33 17.13
N ARG A 102 16.34 8.51 18.45
CA ARG A 102 17.08 9.51 19.24
C ARG A 102 18.51 9.08 19.59
N GLY A 103 18.94 7.91 19.12
CA GLY A 103 20.30 7.38 19.28
C GLY A 103 20.46 6.46 20.48
N PHE A 104 19.41 5.76 20.92
CA PHE A 104 19.49 4.80 22.03
C PHE A 104 20.65 3.82 21.83
N SER A 105 21.43 3.59 22.88
CA SER A 105 22.70 2.82 22.83
C SER A 105 22.89 1.85 23.99
N GLY A 106 21.85 1.63 24.80
CA GLY A 106 21.87 0.78 25.99
C GLY A 106 21.47 1.54 27.26
N PHE A 107 21.60 0.87 28.40
CA PHE A 107 21.31 1.45 29.72
C PHE A 107 22.57 1.65 30.55
N GLU A 108 22.55 2.66 31.41
CA GLU A 108 23.70 3.09 32.22
C GLU A 108 24.28 2.00 33.13
N LYS A 109 23.43 1.12 33.68
CA LYS A 109 23.83 0.05 34.63
C LYS A 109 23.84 -1.34 34.01
N ASP A 110 23.73 -1.45 32.69
CA ASP A 110 23.89 -2.74 32.02
C ASP A 110 25.38 -2.99 31.76
N GLU A 111 25.92 -4.05 32.35
CA GLU A 111 27.32 -4.48 32.20
C GLU A 111 27.48 -5.60 31.17
N GLU A 112 26.38 -6.21 30.72
CA GLU A 112 26.37 -7.40 29.85
C GLU A 112 26.12 -7.03 28.39
N PHE A 113 25.21 -6.08 28.12
CA PHE A 113 24.78 -5.75 26.77
C PHE A 113 25.10 -4.31 26.36
N THR A 114 25.36 -4.13 25.07
CA THR A 114 25.48 -2.81 24.43
C THR A 114 24.58 -2.75 23.20
N CYS A 115 24.02 -1.57 22.94
CA CYS A 115 23.29 -1.30 21.70
C CYS A 115 24.03 -0.31 20.80
N ILE A 116 25.35 -0.10 21.02
CA ILE A 116 26.16 0.75 20.14
C ILE A 116 26.28 0.11 18.76
N ILE A 117 25.79 0.80 17.73
CA ILE A 117 25.70 0.27 16.36
C ILE A 117 27.09 0.17 15.72
N GLU A 118 27.92 1.20 15.89
CA GLU A 118 29.29 1.29 15.35
C GLU A 118 30.23 0.29 16.06
N PRO A 119 30.66 -0.82 15.42
CA PRO A 119 31.42 -1.90 16.07
C PRO A 119 32.69 -1.45 16.79
N GLU A 120 33.40 -0.49 16.21
CA GLU A 120 34.65 0.07 16.71
C GLU A 120 34.50 0.87 18.02
N ARG A 121 33.26 1.25 18.38
CA ARG A 121 32.94 1.98 19.62
C ARG A 121 32.35 1.08 20.71
N ARG A 122 32.20 -0.22 20.44
CA ARG A 122 31.62 -1.16 21.40
C ARG A 122 32.65 -1.51 22.47
N ASP A 123 32.15 -1.68 23.69
CA ASP A 123 32.93 -2.30 24.76
C ASP A 123 33.11 -3.80 24.41
N PRO A 124 34.35 -4.30 24.28
CA PRO A 124 34.59 -5.69 23.90
C PRO A 124 34.07 -6.71 24.93
N ASN A 125 33.80 -6.28 26.17
CA ASN A 125 33.24 -7.14 27.21
C ASN A 125 31.71 -7.25 27.14
N LYS A 126 31.05 -6.46 26.30
CA LYS A 126 29.58 -6.45 26.18
C LYS A 126 29.12 -7.10 24.89
N THR A 127 28.04 -7.86 25.00
CA THR A 127 27.38 -8.47 23.84
C THR A 127 26.51 -7.44 23.14
N PHE A 128 26.69 -7.29 21.83
CA PHE A 128 25.84 -6.40 21.04
C PHE A 128 24.42 -6.96 20.88
N VAL A 129 23.42 -6.09 21.08
CA VAL A 129 22.02 -6.37 20.78
C VAL A 129 21.45 -5.18 20.02
N GLU A 130 20.70 -5.45 18.96
CA GLU A 130 20.02 -4.41 18.19
C GLU A 130 19.11 -3.55 19.10
N PRO A 131 19.20 -2.20 19.03
CA PRO A 131 18.46 -1.28 19.91
C PRO A 131 16.97 -1.60 20.05
N TRP A 132 16.29 -1.88 18.94
CA TRP A 132 14.86 -2.18 18.91
C TRP A 132 14.52 -3.49 19.59
N GLU A 133 15.32 -4.53 19.35
CA GLU A 133 15.14 -5.84 19.97
C GLU A 133 15.40 -5.79 21.48
N TYR A 134 16.41 -5.02 21.89
CA TYR A 134 16.77 -4.86 23.29
C TYR A 134 15.68 -4.14 24.10
N LEU A 135 15.09 -3.06 23.56
CA LEU A 135 14.02 -2.31 24.24
C LEU A 135 12.70 -3.08 24.39
N LYS A 136 12.51 -4.19 23.66
CA LYS A 136 11.36 -5.09 23.84
C LYS A 136 11.53 -6.04 25.02
N ARG A 137 12.73 -6.18 25.58
CA ARG A 137 13.00 -7.15 26.65
C ARG A 137 12.42 -6.70 27.99
N THR A 138 12.19 -7.67 28.85
CA THR A 138 12.10 -7.47 30.30
C THR A 138 13.42 -7.86 30.95
N HIS A 139 13.67 -7.35 32.15
CA HIS A 139 14.95 -7.49 32.86
C HIS A 139 14.71 -7.86 34.32
N SER A 140 15.63 -8.57 34.96
CA SER A 140 15.51 -8.95 36.38
C SER A 140 15.58 -7.76 37.35
N LYS A 141 16.11 -6.60 36.90
CA LYS A 141 16.22 -5.37 37.68
C LYS A 141 16.19 -4.13 36.78
N PRO A 142 15.84 -2.94 37.30
CA PRO A 142 16.01 -1.68 36.56
C PRO A 142 17.48 -1.40 36.23
N LEU A 143 17.78 -1.11 34.95
CA LEU A 143 19.14 -0.91 34.46
C LEU A 143 19.57 0.57 34.38
N GLY A 144 18.83 1.48 35.01
CA GLY A 144 19.13 2.91 35.00
C GLY A 144 18.62 3.63 33.75
N ARG A 145 19.12 4.83 33.49
CA ARG A 145 18.63 5.67 32.38
C ARG A 145 19.12 5.18 31.03
N ALA A 146 18.39 5.52 29.98
CA ALA A 146 18.82 5.32 28.60
C ALA A 146 20.06 6.15 28.25
N LEU A 147 20.98 5.57 27.47
CA LEU A 147 22.16 6.22 26.91
C LEU A 147 21.93 6.54 25.43
N PHE A 148 22.49 7.65 24.95
CA PHE A 148 22.26 8.17 23.59
C PHE A 148 23.55 8.39 22.78
N ASN A 149 24.41 7.38 22.74
CA ASN A 149 25.72 7.46 22.11
C ASN A 149 25.71 7.12 20.61
N ASN A 150 24.63 6.55 20.08
CA ASN A 150 24.48 6.30 18.65
C ASN A 150 24.14 7.59 17.89
N GLN A 151 24.46 7.61 16.60
CA GLN A 151 23.94 8.60 15.66
C GLN A 151 22.40 8.56 15.68
N ALA A 152 21.75 9.73 15.61
CA ALA A 152 20.31 9.79 15.50
C ALA A 152 19.85 9.28 14.11
N LEU A 153 18.71 8.58 14.07
CA LEU A 153 18.07 8.10 12.85
C LEU A 153 16.84 8.94 12.52
N ASN A 154 16.40 8.89 11.27
CA ASN A 154 15.08 9.37 10.85
C ASN A 154 14.03 8.28 11.10
N LEU A 155 12.76 8.66 11.18
CA LEU A 155 11.62 7.76 11.32
C LEU A 155 10.65 8.02 10.18
N LEU A 156 10.36 6.99 9.39
CA LEU A 156 9.29 6.99 8.41
C LEU A 156 8.18 6.12 8.98
N TRP A 157 7.08 6.75 9.39
CA TRP A 157 5.94 6.06 9.99
C TRP A 157 4.79 5.98 8.99
N LEU A 158 4.63 4.79 8.39
CA LEU A 158 3.50 4.47 7.51
C LEU A 158 2.50 3.60 8.26
N SER A 159 1.23 3.98 8.26
CA SER A 159 0.21 3.20 8.96
C SER A 159 -1.18 3.44 8.41
N SER A 160 -2.12 2.60 8.87
CA SER A 160 -3.56 2.83 8.71
C SER A 160 -4.00 4.22 9.21
N ARG A 161 -5.11 4.70 8.65
CA ARG A 161 -5.87 5.81 9.25
C ARG A 161 -6.39 5.42 10.64
N GLY A 162 -6.63 6.40 11.50
CA GLY A 162 -7.25 6.19 12.82
C GLY A 162 -6.32 5.75 13.97
N ILE A 163 -5.01 5.58 13.73
CA ILE A 163 -4.06 5.11 14.75
C ILE A 163 -3.61 6.19 15.76
N GLY A 164 -4.09 7.44 15.64
CA GLY A 164 -3.79 8.50 16.61
C GLY A 164 -2.46 9.24 16.41
N LYS A 165 -1.86 9.15 15.21
CA LYS A 165 -0.56 9.76 14.86
C LYS A 165 -0.43 11.23 15.26
N THR A 166 -1.46 12.04 14.99
CA THR A 166 -1.48 13.47 15.33
C THR A 166 -1.32 13.70 16.83
N TYR A 167 -1.94 12.88 17.67
CA TYR A 167 -1.81 12.99 19.12
C TYR A 167 -0.47 12.46 19.62
N SER A 168 -0.01 11.31 19.12
CA SER A 168 1.31 10.76 19.51
C SER A 168 2.44 11.75 19.19
N VAL A 169 2.40 12.40 18.03
CA VAL A 169 3.43 13.36 17.62
C VAL A 169 3.19 14.75 18.20
N GLY A 170 2.00 15.32 18.06
CA GLY A 170 1.66 16.67 18.53
C GLY A 170 1.62 16.75 20.05
N ALA A 171 0.67 16.04 20.66
CA ALA A 171 0.47 16.06 22.11
C ALA A 171 1.58 15.32 22.87
N GLY A 172 2.20 14.29 22.27
CA GLY A 172 3.29 13.53 22.89
C GLY A 172 4.68 14.11 22.61
N ILE A 173 5.20 13.91 21.39
CA ILE A 173 6.59 14.22 21.04
C ILE A 173 6.89 15.71 21.07
N ILE A 174 6.15 16.53 20.31
CA ILE A 174 6.40 17.98 20.18
C ILE A 174 6.26 18.63 21.55
N THR A 175 5.18 18.33 22.28
CA THR A 175 4.96 18.84 23.64
C THR A 175 6.10 18.47 24.58
N ALA A 176 6.48 17.18 24.68
CA ALA A 176 7.57 16.80 25.58
C ALA A 176 8.90 17.46 25.19
N GLU A 177 9.23 17.48 23.90
CA GLU A 177 10.47 18.07 23.38
C GLU A 177 10.56 19.56 23.75
N ILE A 178 9.46 20.33 23.59
CA ILE A 178 9.45 21.77 23.93
C ILE A 178 9.40 22.00 25.44
N LEU A 179 8.64 21.21 26.21
CA LEU A 179 8.52 21.37 27.66
C LEU A 179 9.81 21.02 28.40
N PHE A 180 10.59 20.07 27.89
CA PHE A 180 11.84 19.63 28.50
C PHE A 180 13.11 20.05 27.75
N ASP A 181 12.98 20.93 26.75
CA ASP A 181 14.10 21.51 25.98
C ASP A 181 15.02 20.45 25.37
N GLY A 182 14.44 19.32 24.94
CA GLY A 182 15.18 18.18 24.37
C GLY A 182 16.19 17.54 25.33
N ALA A 183 16.04 17.75 26.65
CA ALA A 183 16.92 17.16 27.65
C ALA A 183 16.88 15.62 27.59
N LYS A 184 18.06 15.01 27.72
CA LYS A 184 18.24 13.53 27.76
C LYS A 184 18.66 13.02 29.14
N VAL A 185 18.99 13.93 30.06
CA VAL A 185 19.49 13.64 31.41
C VAL A 185 18.94 14.69 32.36
N TYR A 186 18.52 14.27 33.54
CA TYR A 186 17.99 15.13 34.59
C TYR A 186 19.00 15.27 35.73
N ASN A 187 19.78 16.36 35.72
CA ASN A 187 20.79 16.68 36.72
C ASN A 187 20.89 18.19 36.94
N GLU A 188 21.69 18.63 37.93
CA GLU A 188 21.83 20.06 38.26
C GLU A 188 22.26 20.92 37.06
N LYS A 189 23.13 20.38 36.18
CA LYS A 189 23.60 21.09 35.00
C LYS A 189 22.45 21.35 34.02
N THR A 190 21.63 20.34 33.71
CA THR A 190 20.51 20.47 32.77
C THR A 190 19.33 21.24 33.37
N ILE A 191 19.19 21.24 34.70
CA ILE A 191 18.22 22.06 35.43
C ILE A 191 18.60 23.55 35.36
N ASN A 192 19.85 23.88 35.68
CA ASN A 192 20.30 25.27 35.78
C ASN A 192 20.59 25.91 34.41
N ASN A 193 20.97 25.09 33.41
CA ASN A 193 21.30 25.55 32.07
C ASN A 193 20.55 24.70 31.02
N PRO A 194 19.23 24.87 30.89
CA PRO A 194 18.46 24.20 29.87
C PRO A 194 18.93 24.60 28.47
N ALA A 195 18.91 23.65 27.53
CA ALA A 195 19.29 23.91 26.16
C ALA A 195 18.28 24.83 25.46
N SER A 196 18.73 25.47 24.38
CA SER A 196 17.84 26.13 23.44
C SER A 196 17.72 25.26 22.20
N ILE A 197 16.53 24.72 21.94
CA ILE A 197 16.29 23.80 20.83
C ILE A 197 15.43 24.44 19.73
N THR A 198 15.48 23.84 18.54
CA THR A 198 14.54 24.16 17.45
C THR A 198 13.82 22.89 17.04
N ILE A 199 12.50 22.95 16.96
CA ILE A 199 11.63 21.94 16.35
C ILE A 199 11.14 22.50 15.03
N PHE A 200 11.39 21.78 13.93
CA PHE A 200 10.84 22.13 12.62
C PHE A 200 9.56 21.31 12.37
N VAL A 201 8.48 21.98 11.98
CA VAL A 201 7.20 21.34 11.63
C VAL A 201 6.78 21.82 10.25
N GLY A 202 6.57 20.89 9.33
CA GLY A 202 6.13 21.24 7.98
C GLY A 202 5.27 20.18 7.32
N ALA A 203 4.61 20.59 6.24
CA ALA A 203 3.80 19.74 5.37
C ALA A 203 3.69 20.38 3.98
N TYR A 204 3.25 19.60 2.99
CA TYR A 204 2.96 20.13 1.65
C TYR A 204 1.86 21.22 1.67
N LYS A 205 0.88 21.05 2.54
CA LYS A 205 -0.16 22.04 2.82
C LYS A 205 -0.12 22.39 4.31
N GLY A 206 0.00 23.68 4.62
CA GLY A 206 0.25 24.14 5.99
C GLY A 206 -0.83 23.73 7.00
N ASP A 207 -2.10 23.65 6.57
CA ASP A 207 -3.25 23.22 7.37
C ASP A 207 -3.10 21.80 7.94
N LYS A 208 -2.39 20.91 7.23
CA LYS A 208 -2.10 19.55 7.71
C LYS A 208 -1.28 19.61 8.99
N SER A 209 -0.10 20.22 8.90
CA SER A 209 0.84 20.41 10.01
C SER A 209 0.34 21.28 11.17
N THR A 210 -0.64 22.17 10.94
CA THR A 210 -1.23 23.00 12.01
C THR A 210 -1.88 22.15 13.10
N ASN A 211 -2.50 21.01 12.75
CA ASN A 211 -3.22 20.17 13.72
C ASN A 211 -2.30 19.56 14.77
N LEU A 212 -1.03 19.29 14.43
CA LEU A 212 -0.01 18.85 15.39
C LEU A 212 0.23 19.91 16.47
N LEU A 213 0.32 21.18 16.07
CA LEU A 213 0.56 22.30 16.99
C LEU A 213 -0.68 22.64 17.84
N VAL A 214 -1.88 22.47 17.28
CA VAL A 214 -3.12 22.58 18.05
C VAL A 214 -3.20 21.49 19.12
N ALA A 215 -2.87 20.24 18.78
CA ALA A 215 -2.82 19.14 19.75
C ALA A 215 -1.77 19.40 20.86
N MET A 216 -0.64 20.01 20.52
CA MET A 216 0.37 20.44 21.49
C MET A 216 -0.18 21.52 22.44
N ASP A 217 -0.83 22.56 21.93
CA ASP A 217 -1.40 23.63 22.77
C ASP A 217 -2.49 23.11 23.70
N ASP A 218 -3.37 22.25 23.18
CA ASP A 218 -4.40 21.60 23.98
C ASP A 218 -3.77 20.76 25.11
N ALA A 219 -2.66 20.07 24.86
CA ALA A 219 -1.93 19.33 25.88
C ALA A 219 -1.28 20.26 26.93
N ILE A 220 -0.60 21.33 26.51
CA ILE A 220 0.06 22.28 27.42
C ILE A 220 -0.96 22.98 28.32
N ALA A 221 -2.11 23.37 27.77
CA ALA A 221 -3.15 24.08 28.51
C ALA A 221 -3.80 23.24 29.62
N ASN A 222 -3.74 21.90 29.50
CA ASN A 222 -4.44 20.97 30.38
C ASN A 222 -3.48 20.02 31.12
N LEU A 223 -2.20 20.40 31.26
CA LEU A 223 -1.24 19.65 32.06
C LEU A 223 -1.70 19.51 33.52
N PRO A 224 -1.47 18.35 34.15
CA PRO A 224 -1.77 18.15 35.57
C PRO A 224 -0.82 18.95 36.47
N GLY A 225 -1.22 19.13 37.74
CA GLY A 225 -0.41 19.81 38.76
C GLY A 225 -0.73 21.27 38.99
N SER A 226 -1.80 21.79 38.38
CA SER A 226 -2.37 23.07 38.79
C SER A 226 -3.02 22.98 40.16
N TYR A 227 -2.98 24.07 40.93
CA TYR A 227 -3.52 24.15 42.28
C TYR A 227 -4.36 25.42 42.45
N GLY A 228 -5.53 25.33 43.09
CA GLY A 228 -6.44 26.46 43.30
C GLY A 228 -7.28 26.83 42.07
N ASP A 229 -8.15 27.83 42.23
CA ASP A 229 -9.14 28.27 41.24
C ASP A 229 -9.09 29.79 41.01
N GLY A 230 -9.63 30.23 39.86
CA GLY A 230 -9.71 31.66 39.50
C GLY A 230 -8.36 32.37 39.52
N ASP A 231 -8.30 33.55 40.12
CA ASP A 231 -7.10 34.38 40.22
C ASP A 231 -6.01 33.78 41.14
N SER A 232 -6.37 32.81 41.97
CA SER A 232 -5.43 32.10 42.86
C SER A 232 -4.81 30.84 42.22
N ARG A 233 -5.21 30.51 40.99
CA ARG A 233 -4.79 29.30 40.29
C ARG A 233 -3.31 29.36 39.96
N THR A 234 -2.55 28.44 40.54
CA THR A 234 -1.20 28.11 40.10
C THR A 234 -1.28 27.12 38.95
N VAL A 235 -0.60 27.41 37.84
CA VAL A 235 -0.54 26.50 36.68
C VAL A 235 0.35 25.28 36.95
N SER A 236 0.30 24.28 36.06
CA SER A 236 1.19 23.12 36.12
C SER A 236 2.67 23.54 36.22
N PRO A 237 3.51 22.82 36.99
CA PRO A 237 4.94 23.16 37.11
C PRO A 237 5.72 22.88 35.82
N PHE A 238 5.11 22.18 34.85
CA PHE A 238 5.67 21.95 33.52
C PHE A 238 5.11 22.89 32.46
N TYR A 239 4.18 23.78 32.82
CA TYR A 239 3.63 24.74 31.87
C TYR A 239 4.75 25.64 31.32
N LYS A 240 4.73 25.85 30.00
CA LYS A 240 5.56 26.85 29.32
C LYS A 240 4.68 27.73 28.45
N GLU A 241 4.81 29.03 28.65
CA GLU A 241 4.18 30.02 27.78
C GLU A 241 4.97 30.15 26.47
N LEU A 242 4.30 29.97 25.34
CA LEU A 242 4.92 30.11 24.02
C LEU A 242 4.32 31.33 23.30
N THR A 243 5.17 32.31 23.03
CA THR A 243 4.85 33.44 22.16
C THR A 243 4.69 32.99 20.71
N GLY A 244 4.00 33.79 19.88
CA GLY A 244 3.76 33.51 18.47
C GLY A 244 2.41 32.83 18.20
N VAL A 245 2.16 32.44 16.94
CA VAL A 245 0.89 31.86 16.49
C VAL A 245 1.11 30.55 15.72
N ASN A 246 0.14 29.63 15.79
CA ASN A 246 0.14 28.38 15.00
C ASN A 246 -0.27 28.65 13.54
N LYS A 247 0.55 29.39 12.81
CA LYS A 247 0.36 29.63 11.38
C LYS A 247 1.68 29.39 10.64
N PRO A 248 1.64 28.78 9.44
CA PRO A 248 2.85 28.63 8.63
C PRO A 248 3.53 29.99 8.38
N GLY A 249 4.87 29.98 8.32
CA GLY A 249 5.72 31.16 8.23
C GLY A 249 5.92 31.90 9.56
N ASN A 250 5.46 31.35 10.69
CA ASN A 250 5.64 31.94 12.02
C ASN A 250 6.51 31.05 12.91
N ILE A 251 7.15 31.70 13.87
CA ILE A 251 7.95 31.05 14.91
C ILE A 251 7.19 31.15 16.22
N ARG A 252 7.05 30.02 16.91
CA ARG A 252 6.65 29.99 18.32
C ARG A 252 7.85 29.83 19.21
N GLN A 253 7.92 30.57 20.31
CA GLN A 253 9.12 30.59 21.13
C GLN A 253 8.82 30.78 22.61
N HIS A 254 9.55 30.03 23.43
CA HIS A 254 9.53 30.18 24.89
C HIS A 254 10.40 31.39 25.30
N ILE A 255 9.79 32.57 25.26
CA ILE A 255 10.34 33.83 25.75
C ILE A 255 9.23 34.58 26.49
N TYR A 256 9.54 35.11 27.67
CA TYR A 256 8.66 36.01 28.42
C TYR A 256 9.47 37.17 28.98
N LYS A 257 8.81 38.30 29.27
CA LYS A 257 9.45 39.50 29.81
C LYS A 257 9.25 39.58 31.31
N VAL A 258 10.34 39.79 32.04
CA VAL A 258 10.32 40.03 33.49
C VAL A 258 10.90 41.41 33.76
N LYS A 259 10.33 42.14 34.71
CA LYS A 259 10.85 43.43 35.13
C LYS A 259 11.93 43.21 36.19
N GLU A 260 13.19 43.43 35.83
CA GLU A 260 14.34 43.35 36.74
C GLU A 260 14.96 44.75 36.85
N ASN A 261 15.09 45.28 38.07
CA ASN A 261 15.64 46.62 38.35
C ASN A 261 14.99 47.78 37.56
N GLY A 262 13.72 47.64 37.19
CA GLY A 262 12.99 48.66 36.42
C GLY A 262 12.93 48.40 34.91
N ASP A 263 13.84 47.57 34.38
CA ASP A 263 13.94 47.25 32.95
C ASP A 263 13.25 45.93 32.61
N TRP A 264 12.69 45.86 31.40
CA TRP A 264 12.10 44.63 30.87
C TRP A 264 13.18 43.74 30.25
N VAL A 265 13.50 42.65 30.95
CA VAL A 265 14.47 41.64 30.50
C VAL A 265 13.75 40.43 29.94
N SER A 266 14.19 39.93 28.78
CA SER A 266 13.65 38.70 28.19
C SER A 266 14.27 37.47 28.85
N LYS A 267 13.43 36.61 29.41
CA LYS A 267 13.77 35.32 30.03
C LYS A 267 13.11 34.17 29.24
N GLY A 268 13.35 32.94 29.67
CA GLY A 268 12.92 31.71 29.00
C GLY A 268 14.08 30.96 28.34
N THR A 269 13.83 29.73 27.94
CA THR A 269 14.86 28.84 27.37
C THR A 269 15.20 29.16 25.91
N LYS A 270 14.41 30.05 25.28
CA LYS A 270 14.51 30.43 23.87
C LYS A 270 14.25 29.27 22.90
N SER A 271 13.87 28.09 23.40
CA SER A 271 13.43 26.96 22.58
C SER A 271 12.28 27.38 21.68
N LYS A 272 12.34 26.97 20.41
CA LYS A 272 11.43 27.45 19.37
C LYS A 272 10.88 26.33 18.50
N ILE A 273 9.70 26.59 17.97
CA ILE A 273 9.03 25.79 16.96
C ILE A 273 8.91 26.65 15.71
N VAL A 274 9.40 26.14 14.59
CA VAL A 274 9.29 26.77 13.28
C VAL A 274 8.24 26.00 12.49
N HIS A 275 7.24 26.71 11.98
CA HIS A 275 6.17 26.12 11.18
C HIS A 275 6.27 26.61 9.74
N GLU A 276 6.53 25.71 8.78
CA GLU A 276 6.71 26.05 7.37
C GLU A 276 5.82 25.23 6.43
N VAL A 277 5.53 25.77 5.25
CA VAL A 277 4.98 25.00 4.13
C VAL A 277 6.13 24.55 3.23
N ILE A 278 6.15 23.27 2.86
CA ILE A 278 7.14 22.69 1.95
C ILE A 278 6.46 22.52 0.59
N THR A 279 6.77 23.37 -0.39
CA THR A 279 6.16 23.28 -1.73
C THR A 279 7.17 22.80 -2.77
N VAL A 280 6.71 22.46 -3.97
CA VAL A 280 7.60 22.18 -5.11
C VAL A 280 8.48 23.39 -5.45
N ALA A 281 7.98 24.61 -5.24
CA ALA A 281 8.74 25.84 -5.48
C ALA A 281 9.69 26.22 -4.33
N ASN A 282 9.47 25.66 -3.13
CA ASN A 282 10.33 25.90 -1.96
C ASN A 282 10.56 24.61 -1.15
N PRO A 283 11.26 23.62 -1.72
CA PRO A 283 11.65 22.39 -1.03
C PRO A 283 12.67 22.62 0.09
N GLN A 284 13.44 23.71 -0.01
CA GLN A 284 14.57 24.02 0.86
C GLN A 284 14.20 24.76 2.15
N SER A 285 12.90 24.94 2.45
CA SER A 285 12.46 25.63 3.67
C SER A 285 13.05 25.06 4.99
N PRO A 286 13.36 23.76 5.12
CA PRO A 286 14.03 23.25 6.33
C PRO A 286 15.47 23.79 6.49
N ALA A 287 16.19 24.06 5.40
CA ALA A 287 17.64 24.30 5.38
C ALA A 287 18.09 25.54 6.18
N ALA A 288 17.18 26.47 6.48
CA ALA A 288 17.46 27.69 7.21
C ALA A 288 17.71 27.48 8.72
N TYR A 289 17.52 26.26 9.23
CA TYR A 289 17.46 25.99 10.67
C TYR A 289 18.48 24.96 11.14
N ARG A 290 18.58 24.82 12.47
CA ARG A 290 19.36 23.79 13.17
C ARG A 290 18.43 23.13 14.18
N ALA A 291 17.88 21.96 13.86
CA ALA A 291 16.79 21.37 14.63
C ALA A 291 17.21 20.10 15.38
N THR A 292 16.68 19.90 16.58
CA THR A 292 16.78 18.60 17.30
C THR A 292 15.73 17.61 16.81
N LEU A 293 14.64 18.12 16.23
CA LEU A 293 13.52 17.37 15.72
C LEU A 293 12.94 18.09 14.50
N ALA A 294 12.74 17.34 13.40
CA ALA A 294 11.96 17.79 12.26
C ALA A 294 10.75 16.87 12.10
N ILE A 295 9.57 17.42 11.82
CA ILE A 295 8.36 16.67 11.49
C ILE A 295 7.88 17.11 10.12
N ILE A 296 7.67 16.13 9.24
CA ILE A 296 7.04 16.32 7.94
C ILE A 296 5.74 15.51 7.92
N GLU A 297 4.62 16.21 8.04
CA GLU A 297 3.29 15.60 8.00
C GLU A 297 2.82 15.40 6.55
N GLU A 298 2.16 14.27 6.32
CA GLU A 298 1.74 13.80 4.99
C GLU A 298 2.91 13.79 3.99
N ILE A 299 4.04 13.19 4.38
CA ILE A 299 5.27 13.13 3.58
C ILE A 299 5.06 12.53 2.18
N GLY A 300 4.07 11.64 2.03
CA GLY A 300 3.69 11.08 0.72
C GLY A 300 3.17 12.11 -0.29
N LEU A 301 2.73 13.30 0.15
CA LEU A 301 2.31 14.37 -0.77
C LEU A 301 3.48 15.14 -1.41
N LEU A 302 4.72 14.90 -0.96
CA LEU A 302 5.94 15.58 -1.43
C LEU A 302 6.65 14.81 -2.56
N GLU A 303 5.95 13.93 -3.28
CA GLU A 303 6.54 13.03 -4.28
C GLU A 303 7.34 13.71 -5.38
N ALA A 304 7.01 14.93 -5.80
CA ALA A 304 7.74 15.60 -6.88
C ALA A 304 9.17 16.04 -6.48
N ASN A 305 9.46 16.12 -5.18
CA ASN A 305 10.68 16.70 -4.64
C ASN A 305 11.13 16.07 -3.31
N LEU A 306 10.73 14.83 -3.04
CA LEU A 306 10.99 14.17 -1.74
C LEU A 306 12.49 14.06 -1.46
N ASP A 307 13.28 13.63 -2.45
CA ASP A 307 14.74 13.56 -2.34
C ASP A 307 15.36 14.92 -2.02
N GLU A 308 14.84 15.99 -2.63
CA GLU A 308 15.32 17.35 -2.40
C GLU A 308 14.98 17.83 -0.98
N VAL A 309 13.77 17.55 -0.50
CA VAL A 309 13.33 17.88 0.87
C VAL A 309 14.16 17.10 1.89
N LEU A 310 14.42 15.81 1.66
CA LEU A 310 15.29 15.01 2.52
C LEU A 310 16.74 15.51 2.48
N GLY A 311 17.22 15.90 1.30
CA GLY A 311 18.53 16.53 1.10
C GLY A 311 18.67 17.87 1.82
N ALA A 312 17.60 18.68 1.88
CA ALA A 312 17.54 19.93 2.64
C ALA A 312 17.49 19.70 4.16
N THR A 313 16.76 18.66 4.58
CA THR A 313 16.49 18.37 5.99
C THR A 313 17.66 17.67 6.68
N ASN A 314 18.39 16.78 5.99
CA ASN A 314 19.47 16.03 6.61
C ASN A 314 20.62 16.91 7.16
N PRO A 315 21.10 17.94 6.45
CA PRO A 315 22.08 18.88 6.98
C PRO A 315 21.60 19.56 8.24
N VAL A 316 20.31 19.94 8.36
CA VAL A 316 19.70 20.63 9.51
C VAL A 316 19.81 19.83 10.81
N LEU A 317 19.81 18.50 10.70
CA LEU A 317 19.84 17.55 11.81
C LEU A 317 21.26 17.07 12.18
N LYS A 318 22.29 17.60 11.49
CA LYS A 318 23.68 17.13 11.57
C LYS A 318 24.66 18.28 11.82
N VAL A 319 25.73 18.03 12.58
CA VAL A 319 26.92 18.89 12.69
C VAL A 319 28.13 18.06 12.29
N GLY A 320 28.82 18.46 11.21
CA GLY A 320 29.93 17.68 10.65
C GLY A 320 29.48 16.24 10.31
N ASN A 321 30.13 15.25 10.94
CA ASN A 321 29.75 13.84 10.80
C ASN A 321 28.77 13.33 11.87
N GLN A 322 28.39 14.16 12.83
CA GLN A 322 27.51 13.78 13.93
C GLN A 322 26.07 14.24 13.68
N LYS A 323 25.17 13.28 13.44
CA LYS A 323 23.73 13.48 13.39
C LYS A 323 23.14 13.37 14.78
N PHE A 324 22.57 14.48 15.26
CA PHE A 324 22.03 14.61 16.62
C PHE A 324 20.50 14.77 16.61
N GLY A 325 19.94 15.23 15.50
CA GLY A 325 18.51 15.43 15.30
C GLY A 325 17.86 14.28 14.53
N SER A 326 16.54 14.15 14.68
CA SER A 326 15.74 13.13 14.01
C SER A 326 14.64 13.77 13.14
N LEU A 327 14.40 13.25 11.94
CA LEU A 327 13.21 13.56 11.14
C LEU A 327 12.12 12.53 11.45
N ILE A 328 10.87 12.95 11.62
CA ILE A 328 9.68 12.10 11.58
C ILE A 328 8.89 12.44 10.31
N GLY A 329 8.90 11.53 9.34
CA GLY A 329 8.02 11.56 8.18
C GLY A 329 6.74 10.75 8.47
N ILE A 330 5.59 11.39 8.37
CA ILE A 330 4.29 10.77 8.70
C ILE A 330 3.50 10.52 7.41
N GLY A 331 3.06 9.28 7.20
CA GLY A 331 2.21 8.89 6.06
C GLY A 331 0.95 8.13 6.49
N THR A 332 -0.15 8.35 5.75
CA THR A 332 -1.40 7.58 5.87
C THR A 332 -1.68 6.83 4.57
N GLY A 333 -2.14 5.59 4.72
CA GLY A 333 -2.78 4.86 3.62
C GLY A 333 -3.91 5.67 2.99
N GLY A 334 -3.91 5.77 1.66
CA GLY A 334 -4.88 6.56 0.85
C GLY A 334 -4.38 7.91 0.33
N ASN A 335 -3.36 8.55 0.92
CA ASN A 335 -2.71 9.73 0.32
C ASN A 335 -1.36 9.39 -0.37
N ILE A 336 -0.91 8.14 -0.19
CA ILE A 336 0.28 7.54 -0.83
C ILE A 336 0.01 7.16 -2.30
N GLU A 337 -1.23 7.37 -2.78
CA GLU A 337 -1.63 7.28 -4.19
C GLU A 337 -0.73 8.04 -5.17
N LYS A 338 0.03 9.02 -4.65
CA LYS A 338 0.99 9.86 -5.34
C LYS A 338 2.36 9.77 -4.67
N ALA A 339 2.87 8.60 -4.30
CA ALA A 339 4.14 8.50 -3.58
C ALA A 339 5.01 7.32 -4.03
N GLN A 340 5.20 7.17 -5.35
CA GLN A 340 6.11 6.18 -5.95
C GLN A 340 7.54 6.34 -5.45
N GLN A 341 7.98 7.55 -5.09
CA GLN A 341 9.31 7.79 -4.53
C GLN A 341 9.44 7.37 -3.06
N LEU A 342 8.32 7.26 -2.33
CA LEU A 342 8.36 6.90 -0.91
C LEU A 342 8.56 5.40 -0.70
N GLU A 343 8.11 4.57 -1.64
CA GLU A 343 8.24 3.11 -1.55
C GLU A 343 9.70 2.64 -1.56
N PRO A 344 10.59 3.10 -2.47
CA PRO A 344 12.02 2.77 -2.41
C PRO A 344 12.68 3.14 -1.09
N ILE A 345 12.37 4.32 -0.53
CA ILE A 345 12.89 4.78 0.77
C ILE A 345 12.37 3.88 1.90
N PHE A 346 11.08 3.54 1.86
CA PHE A 346 10.46 2.67 2.83
C PHE A 346 11.00 1.24 2.77
N ARG A 347 11.32 0.72 1.58
CA ARG A 347 11.90 -0.63 1.37
C ARG A 347 13.41 -0.67 1.53
N ASN A 348 14.10 0.47 1.54
CA ASN A 348 15.55 0.57 1.76
C ASN A 348 15.89 1.65 2.79
N PRO A 349 15.30 1.61 4.01
CA PRO A 349 15.37 2.71 4.97
C PRO A 349 16.80 3.06 5.40
N LYS A 350 17.69 2.06 5.49
CA LYS A 350 19.08 2.23 5.93
C LYS A 350 19.87 3.17 5.01
N GLU A 351 19.65 3.11 3.69
CA GLU A 351 20.34 3.96 2.71
C GLU A 351 20.04 5.45 2.92
N TYR A 352 18.83 5.74 3.42
CA TYR A 352 18.36 7.10 3.69
C TYR A 352 18.49 7.49 5.17
N ASN A 353 19.22 6.70 5.97
CA ASN A 353 19.43 6.93 7.40
C ASN A 353 18.12 6.99 8.21
N PHE A 354 17.16 6.13 7.84
CA PHE A 354 15.93 5.88 8.56
C PHE A 354 16.04 4.61 9.42
N PHE A 355 15.22 4.55 10.47
CA PHE A 355 14.96 3.34 11.23
C PHE A 355 14.48 2.22 10.31
N SER A 356 15.01 1.03 10.55
CA SER A 356 14.71 -0.19 9.81
C SER A 356 14.26 -1.29 10.76
N MET A 357 13.27 -2.06 10.33
CA MET A 357 12.83 -3.29 10.98
C MET A 357 12.65 -4.39 9.93
N TYR A 358 12.86 -5.64 10.31
CA TYR A 358 12.55 -6.75 9.41
C TYR A 358 11.05 -6.82 9.14
N ASP A 359 10.67 -7.00 7.88
CA ASP A 359 9.30 -7.16 7.43
C ASP A 359 8.71 -8.50 7.88
N ILE A 360 8.14 -8.52 9.08
CA ILE A 360 7.44 -9.68 9.64
C ILE A 360 6.10 -9.98 8.95
N PHE A 361 5.65 -9.13 8.03
CA PHE A 361 4.33 -9.23 7.40
C PHE A 361 4.41 -9.95 6.07
N GLU A 362 5.38 -9.58 5.22
CA GLU A 362 5.54 -10.15 3.88
C GLU A 362 6.92 -10.79 3.66
N ASN A 363 7.83 -10.75 4.65
CA ASN A 363 9.18 -11.29 4.59
C ASN A 363 10.00 -10.74 3.41
N THR A 364 9.84 -9.44 3.11
CA THR A 364 10.49 -8.78 1.97
C THR A 364 11.86 -8.17 2.28
N GLY A 365 12.38 -8.36 3.49
CA GLY A 365 13.64 -7.77 3.96
C GLY A 365 13.40 -6.65 4.97
N ASP A 366 14.34 -5.71 5.06
CA ASP A 366 14.24 -4.59 6.00
C ASP A 366 13.36 -3.47 5.43
N ILE A 367 12.41 -2.98 6.23
CA ILE A 367 11.48 -1.91 5.88
C ILE A 367 11.45 -0.82 6.95
N GLY A 368 10.91 0.36 6.61
CA GLY A 368 10.58 1.40 7.58
C GLY A 368 9.48 0.96 8.56
N LEU A 369 9.11 1.82 9.51
CA LEU A 369 8.07 1.49 10.49
C LEU A 369 6.70 1.41 9.81
N PHE A 370 6.16 0.19 9.69
CA PHE A 370 4.78 -0.07 9.30
C PHE A 370 3.95 -0.57 10.48
N ILE A 371 2.82 0.09 10.72
CA ILE A 371 1.83 -0.35 11.73
C ILE A 371 0.51 -0.69 11.02
N PRO A 372 0.08 -1.96 11.00
CA PRO A 372 -1.13 -2.39 10.30
C PRO A 372 -2.40 -1.96 11.02
N VAL A 373 -3.53 -2.04 10.33
CA VAL A 373 -4.87 -1.70 10.85
C VAL A 373 -5.24 -2.46 12.13
N HIS A 374 -4.66 -3.64 12.38
CA HIS A 374 -4.94 -4.42 13.60
C HIS A 374 -4.78 -3.63 14.89
N TYR A 375 -3.89 -2.63 14.89
CA TYR A 375 -3.62 -1.78 16.05
C TYR A 375 -4.64 -0.64 16.24
N MET A 376 -5.49 -0.36 15.25
CA MET A 376 -6.45 0.75 15.24
C MET A 376 -7.67 0.50 16.12
N PHE A 377 -8.15 -0.75 16.19
CA PHE A 377 -9.39 -1.09 16.89
C PHE A 377 -9.21 -1.06 18.40
N ARG A 378 -9.60 0.05 19.02
CA ARG A 378 -9.43 0.29 20.46
C ARG A 378 -10.35 -0.58 21.30
N GLU A 379 -11.51 -0.95 20.78
CA GLU A 379 -12.52 -1.81 21.40
C GLU A 379 -12.06 -3.27 21.54
N TYR A 380 -11.11 -3.71 20.71
CA TYR A 380 -10.59 -5.08 20.71
C TYR A 380 -9.24 -5.20 21.41
N LYS A 381 -9.06 -4.43 22.48
CA LYS A 381 -7.85 -4.49 23.32
C LYS A 381 -8.16 -5.09 24.66
N ASP A 382 -7.18 -5.75 25.26
CA ASP A 382 -7.30 -6.23 26.64
C ASP A 382 -7.12 -5.09 27.65
N LYS A 383 -7.20 -5.42 28.94
CA LYS A 383 -7.04 -4.45 30.04
C LYS A 383 -5.66 -3.78 30.11
N ASN A 384 -4.66 -4.35 29.45
CA ASN A 384 -3.29 -3.85 29.40
C ASN A 384 -2.98 -3.16 28.06
N GLY A 385 -3.98 -2.99 27.20
CA GLY A 385 -3.82 -2.31 25.91
C GLY A 385 -3.25 -3.19 24.79
N ASN A 386 -3.21 -4.53 24.96
CA ASN A 386 -2.75 -5.44 23.90
C ASN A 386 -3.89 -5.76 22.92
N THR A 387 -3.60 -5.74 21.61
CA THR A 387 -4.55 -6.15 20.56
C THR A 387 -4.96 -7.62 20.69
N LYS A 388 -6.27 -7.89 20.67
CA LYS A 388 -6.85 -9.24 20.56
C LYS A 388 -6.88 -9.69 19.08
N TRP A 389 -5.78 -10.27 18.63
CA TRP A 389 -5.54 -10.58 17.21
C TRP A 389 -6.62 -11.42 16.54
N ASP A 390 -7.10 -12.49 17.18
CA ASP A 390 -8.08 -13.40 16.58
C ASP A 390 -9.39 -12.67 16.22
N ILE A 391 -9.90 -11.86 17.14
CA ILE A 391 -11.13 -11.08 16.96
C ILE A 391 -10.94 -10.05 15.85
N VAL A 392 -9.82 -9.33 15.88
CA VAL A 392 -9.56 -8.27 14.89
C VAL A 392 -9.37 -8.83 13.49
N ASN A 393 -8.69 -9.97 13.35
CA ASN A 393 -8.53 -10.68 12.08
C ASN A 393 -9.90 -11.06 11.50
N GLU A 394 -10.80 -11.58 12.33
CA GLU A 394 -12.15 -11.92 11.90
C GLU A 394 -12.95 -10.69 11.46
N VAL A 395 -12.87 -9.59 12.21
CA VAL A 395 -13.52 -8.32 11.85
C VAL A 395 -13.03 -7.81 10.49
N ILE A 396 -11.72 -7.74 10.27
CA ILE A 396 -11.13 -7.29 9.00
C ILE A 396 -11.57 -8.20 7.86
N LYS A 397 -11.50 -9.52 8.05
CA LYS A 397 -11.92 -10.51 7.05
C LYS A 397 -13.38 -10.34 6.67
N ASN A 398 -14.27 -10.19 7.66
CA ASN A 398 -15.70 -10.03 7.45
C ASN A 398 -16.05 -8.68 6.79
N THR A 399 -15.33 -7.61 7.12
CA THR A 399 -15.47 -6.31 6.44
C THR A 399 -15.07 -6.41 4.98
N ARG A 400 -13.87 -6.94 4.70
CA ARG A 400 -13.35 -7.07 3.32
C ARG A 400 -14.20 -8.00 2.45
N LYS A 401 -14.75 -9.08 3.00
CA LYS A 401 -15.63 -10.03 2.27
C LYS A 401 -16.88 -9.36 1.70
N LYS A 402 -17.35 -8.26 2.30
CA LYS A 402 -18.55 -7.52 1.86
C LYS A 402 -18.25 -6.52 0.74
N LEU A 403 -16.99 -6.18 0.51
CA LEU A 403 -16.57 -5.17 -0.46
C LEU A 403 -16.14 -5.83 -1.78
N LYS A 404 -16.35 -5.13 -2.89
CA LYS A 404 -15.96 -5.59 -4.24
C LYS A 404 -15.18 -4.52 -4.99
N TYR A 405 -14.27 -4.96 -5.87
CA TYR A 405 -13.51 -4.11 -6.80
C TYR A 405 -12.89 -2.88 -6.09
N LYS A 406 -13.16 -1.68 -6.59
CA LYS A 406 -12.61 -0.40 -6.12
C LYS A 406 -12.85 -0.13 -4.63
N ALA A 407 -13.99 -0.56 -4.08
CA ALA A 407 -14.26 -0.36 -2.65
C ALA A 407 -13.34 -1.23 -1.77
N LEU A 408 -13.03 -2.45 -2.21
CA LEU A 408 -12.09 -3.33 -1.51
C LEU A 408 -10.64 -2.80 -1.62
N GLU A 409 -10.26 -2.25 -2.78
CA GLU A 409 -8.96 -1.61 -2.97
C GLU A 409 -8.80 -0.39 -2.05
N GLN A 410 -9.79 0.50 -2.03
CA GLN A 410 -9.78 1.66 -1.13
C GLN A 410 -9.74 1.25 0.34
N GLU A 411 -10.44 0.18 0.71
CA GLU A 411 -10.37 -0.37 2.07
C GLU A 411 -8.95 -0.86 2.39
N ARG A 412 -8.34 -1.66 1.51
CA ARG A 412 -6.94 -2.13 1.67
C ARG A 412 -5.96 -0.97 1.81
N MET A 413 -6.10 0.05 0.98
CA MET A 413 -5.23 1.21 0.99
C MET A 413 -5.37 2.05 2.26
N ASN A 414 -6.59 2.29 2.74
CA ASN A 414 -6.81 3.10 3.95
C ASN A 414 -6.57 2.33 5.24
N TYR A 415 -6.79 1.01 5.20
CA TYR A 415 -6.76 0.06 6.31
C TYR A 415 -5.90 -1.17 5.96
N PRO A 416 -4.59 -0.96 5.75
CA PRO A 416 -3.65 -1.98 5.30
C PRO A 416 -3.35 -2.99 6.42
N VAL A 417 -3.32 -4.28 6.06
CA VAL A 417 -2.83 -5.36 6.94
C VAL A 417 -1.38 -5.70 6.68
N VAL A 418 -0.87 -5.40 5.48
CA VAL A 418 0.51 -5.64 5.04
C VAL A 418 1.07 -4.38 4.36
N PRO A 419 2.40 -4.17 4.35
CA PRO A 419 3.02 -3.00 3.73
C PRO A 419 2.64 -2.77 2.27
N SER A 420 2.58 -3.82 1.44
CA SER A 420 2.22 -3.71 0.02
C SER A 420 0.86 -3.06 -0.22
N GLU A 421 -0.11 -3.21 0.70
CA GLU A 421 -1.43 -2.61 0.57
C GLU A 421 -1.40 -1.07 0.67
N ILE A 422 -0.43 -0.48 1.37
CA ILE A 422 -0.24 0.98 1.44
C ILE A 422 0.18 1.56 0.08
N PHE A 423 1.01 0.82 -0.66
CA PHE A 423 1.58 1.23 -1.94
C PHE A 423 0.77 0.76 -3.14
N MET A 424 -0.39 0.15 -2.92
CA MET A 424 -1.31 -0.16 -4.00
C MET A 424 -1.70 1.15 -4.72
N ASN A 425 -1.27 1.29 -5.97
CA ASN A 425 -1.62 2.44 -6.80
C ASN A 425 -3.12 2.39 -7.17
N ASN A 426 -3.80 3.55 -7.17
CA ASN A 426 -5.13 3.71 -7.79
C ASN A 426 -5.10 3.57 -9.32
N LYS A 427 -3.92 3.44 -9.93
CA LYS A 427 -3.77 2.74 -11.21
C LYS A 427 -3.74 1.23 -10.94
N GLY A 428 -4.75 0.75 -10.22
CA GLY A 428 -4.87 -0.65 -9.84
C GLY A 428 -4.67 -1.49 -11.09
N SER A 429 -3.81 -2.50 -11.01
CA SER A 429 -3.87 -3.53 -12.04
C SER A 429 -5.30 -4.03 -12.01
N ILE A 430 -6.00 -3.85 -13.13
CA ILE A 430 -7.40 -4.19 -13.30
C ILE A 430 -7.61 -5.70 -13.11
N PHE A 431 -6.53 -6.46 -13.22
CA PHE A 431 -6.51 -7.92 -13.24
C PHE A 431 -5.92 -8.50 -11.94
N PRO A 432 -6.27 -9.75 -11.60
CA PRO A 432 -5.88 -10.39 -10.33
C PRO A 432 -4.37 -10.69 -10.26
N LEU A 433 -3.58 -9.74 -9.76
CA LEU A 433 -2.11 -9.83 -9.74
C LEU A 433 -1.55 -11.05 -8.99
N ILE A 434 -2.19 -11.48 -7.91
CA ILE A 434 -1.73 -12.63 -7.12
C ILE A 434 -1.79 -13.89 -7.99
N GLU A 435 -2.95 -14.18 -8.56
CA GLU A 435 -3.17 -15.33 -9.43
C GLU A 435 -2.33 -15.26 -10.71
N ILE A 436 -2.15 -14.07 -11.29
CA ILE A 436 -1.26 -13.85 -12.45
C ILE A 436 0.17 -14.23 -12.08
N ASN A 437 0.69 -13.74 -10.95
CA ASN A 437 2.06 -14.03 -10.53
C ASN A 437 2.26 -15.51 -10.19
N GLU A 438 1.27 -16.16 -9.57
CA GLU A 438 1.31 -17.60 -9.30
C GLU A 438 1.35 -18.42 -10.60
N GLN A 439 0.47 -18.09 -11.56
CA GLN A 439 0.45 -18.78 -12.84
C GLN A 439 1.73 -18.53 -13.63
N LEU A 440 2.23 -17.30 -13.66
CA LEU A 440 3.48 -16.95 -14.34
C LEU A 440 4.66 -17.75 -13.78
N LYS A 441 4.78 -17.86 -12.45
CA LYS A 441 5.77 -18.72 -11.79
C LYS A 441 5.60 -20.18 -12.23
N TRP A 442 4.38 -20.68 -12.30
CA TRP A 442 4.11 -22.05 -12.72
C TRP A 442 4.49 -22.30 -14.18
N VAL A 443 4.14 -21.40 -15.10
CA VAL A 443 4.48 -21.49 -16.53
C VAL A 443 5.99 -21.50 -16.73
N ILE A 444 6.72 -20.60 -16.06
CA ILE A 444 8.19 -20.54 -16.13
C ILE A 444 8.81 -21.84 -15.59
N ALA A 445 8.34 -22.34 -14.45
CA ALA A 445 8.87 -23.56 -13.85
C ALA A 445 8.55 -24.84 -14.65
N ASN A 446 7.49 -24.82 -15.47
CA ASN A 446 6.99 -25.98 -16.19
C ASN A 446 7.09 -25.84 -17.72
N GLU A 447 7.95 -24.94 -18.23
CA GLU A 447 8.12 -24.66 -19.66
C GLU A 447 8.31 -25.94 -20.51
N LYS A 448 9.19 -26.85 -20.07
CA LYS A 448 9.44 -28.14 -20.74
C LYS A 448 8.22 -29.06 -20.78
N LYS A 449 7.30 -28.96 -19.80
CA LYS A 449 6.06 -29.74 -19.81
C LYS A 449 5.06 -29.14 -20.79
N ILE A 450 4.99 -27.81 -20.85
CA ILE A 450 4.13 -27.07 -21.77
C ILE A 450 4.51 -27.37 -23.22
N GLN A 451 5.81 -27.35 -23.54
CA GLN A 451 6.33 -27.68 -24.87
C GLN A 451 5.93 -29.08 -25.37
N LYS A 452 5.68 -30.05 -24.48
CA LYS A 452 5.31 -31.42 -24.89
C LYS A 452 3.91 -31.54 -25.48
N PHE A 453 3.00 -30.64 -25.13
CA PHE A 453 1.63 -30.61 -25.66
C PHE A 453 1.36 -29.38 -26.53
N THR A 454 2.38 -28.57 -26.79
CA THR A 454 2.27 -27.36 -27.61
C THR A 454 2.90 -27.62 -28.97
N SER A 455 2.16 -27.35 -30.04
CA SER A 455 2.64 -27.44 -31.42
C SER A 455 2.92 -26.03 -31.94
N VAL A 456 4.12 -25.81 -32.49
CA VAL A 456 4.53 -24.51 -33.08
C VAL A 456 4.80 -24.71 -34.57
N GLY A 457 4.32 -23.78 -35.40
CA GLY A 457 4.51 -23.86 -36.84
C GLY A 457 3.52 -23.00 -37.62
N ASP A 458 3.09 -23.50 -38.78
CA ASP A 458 2.23 -22.78 -39.73
C ASP A 458 1.09 -23.65 -40.26
N LEU A 459 0.04 -23.00 -40.76
CA LEU A 459 -1.05 -23.65 -41.50
C LEU A 459 -0.81 -23.54 -43.00
N VAL A 460 -0.82 -24.66 -43.71
CA VAL A 460 -0.57 -24.74 -45.15
C VAL A 460 -1.74 -25.39 -45.88
N TYR A 461 -2.09 -24.85 -47.04
CA TYR A 461 -3.07 -25.48 -47.92
C TYR A 461 -2.39 -26.64 -48.65
N THR A 462 -2.97 -27.83 -48.49
CA THR A 462 -2.55 -29.07 -49.18
C THR A 462 -3.68 -29.55 -50.08
N GLU A 463 -3.42 -30.56 -50.90
CA GLU A 463 -4.47 -31.20 -51.73
C GLU A 463 -5.63 -31.77 -50.90
N GLU A 464 -5.35 -32.19 -49.66
CA GLU A 464 -6.33 -32.72 -48.71
C GLU A 464 -7.00 -31.63 -47.85
N GLY A 465 -6.74 -30.35 -48.14
CA GLY A 465 -7.23 -29.22 -47.38
C GLY A 465 -6.17 -28.59 -46.47
N LEU A 466 -6.62 -27.85 -45.45
CA LEU A 466 -5.73 -27.08 -44.58
C LEU A 466 -5.11 -27.99 -43.51
N LYS A 467 -3.78 -28.10 -43.49
CA LYS A 467 -3.03 -28.89 -42.50
C LYS A 467 -2.08 -28.02 -41.69
N PHE A 468 -1.84 -28.43 -40.45
CA PHE A 468 -0.82 -27.85 -39.60
C PHE A 468 0.54 -28.48 -39.93
N ASN A 469 1.52 -27.64 -40.24
CA ASN A 469 2.90 -28.03 -40.48
C ASN A 469 3.74 -27.55 -39.30
N ALA A 470 4.18 -28.49 -38.46
CA ALA A 470 5.04 -28.17 -37.32
C ALA A 470 6.42 -27.71 -37.81
N ASP A 471 6.96 -26.66 -37.19
CA ASP A 471 8.30 -26.16 -37.42
C ASP A 471 9.02 -26.02 -36.09
N GLU A 472 10.03 -26.87 -35.86
CA GLU A 472 10.83 -26.87 -34.64
C GLU A 472 11.72 -25.62 -34.50
N ASN A 473 11.95 -24.89 -35.59
CA ASN A 473 12.74 -23.66 -35.60
C ASN A 473 11.90 -22.39 -35.47
N ALA A 474 10.56 -22.52 -35.51
CA ALA A 474 9.66 -21.40 -35.38
C ALA A 474 9.76 -20.78 -33.97
N ILE A 475 9.90 -19.45 -33.90
CA ILE A 475 10.14 -18.71 -32.66
C ILE A 475 8.89 -17.90 -32.29
N PRO A 476 8.01 -18.41 -31.41
CA PRO A 476 6.88 -17.65 -30.92
C PRO A 476 7.34 -16.54 -29.97
N ILE A 477 6.64 -15.40 -30.01
CA ILE A 477 6.95 -14.26 -29.14
C ILE A 477 6.39 -14.54 -27.74
N ASN A 478 7.23 -15.06 -26.84
CA ASN A 478 6.87 -15.45 -25.48
C ASN A 478 7.40 -14.51 -24.38
N LYS A 479 7.88 -13.32 -24.76
CA LYS A 479 8.43 -12.32 -23.83
C LYS A 479 7.76 -10.96 -24.02
N PHE A 480 7.46 -10.31 -22.89
CA PHE A 480 6.95 -8.95 -22.83
C PHE A 480 7.52 -8.23 -21.59
N PRO A 481 7.92 -6.94 -21.65
CA PRO A 481 8.02 -6.11 -22.86
C PRO A 481 9.01 -6.66 -23.90
N LEU A 482 8.83 -6.28 -25.17
CA LEU A 482 9.74 -6.68 -26.25
C LEU A 482 11.12 -6.05 -26.06
N GLU A 483 12.16 -6.82 -26.38
CA GLU A 483 13.54 -6.31 -26.40
C GLU A 483 13.81 -5.53 -27.69
N LYS A 484 14.75 -4.58 -27.61
CA LYS A 484 15.16 -3.80 -28.79
C LYS A 484 15.82 -4.74 -29.81
N GLY A 485 15.30 -4.75 -31.04
CA GLY A 485 15.83 -5.59 -32.12
C GLY A 485 15.36 -7.05 -32.09
N ALA A 486 14.34 -7.39 -31.27
CA ALA A 486 13.73 -8.70 -31.31
C ALA A 486 13.11 -9.00 -32.69
N ASP A 487 13.16 -10.27 -33.10
CA ASP A 487 12.40 -10.74 -34.26
C ASP A 487 10.89 -10.63 -33.96
N LEU A 488 10.18 -9.93 -34.84
CA LEU A 488 8.77 -9.62 -34.69
C LEU A 488 7.87 -10.60 -35.44
N THR A 489 8.41 -11.48 -36.29
CA THR A 489 7.62 -12.38 -37.15
C THR A 489 6.57 -13.18 -36.37
N GLY A 490 6.98 -13.83 -35.28
CA GLY A 490 6.13 -14.70 -34.49
C GLY A 490 5.73 -15.99 -35.22
N SER A 491 4.91 -16.82 -34.58
CA SER A 491 4.49 -18.13 -35.14
C SER A 491 3.14 -18.55 -34.56
N ILE A 492 2.45 -19.49 -35.23
CA ILE A 492 1.22 -20.08 -34.68
C ILE A 492 1.63 -21.05 -33.57
N VAL A 493 1.00 -20.89 -32.41
CA VAL A 493 1.13 -21.77 -31.26
C VAL A 493 -0.21 -22.45 -31.02
N ILE A 494 -0.25 -23.78 -31.05
CA ILE A 494 -1.44 -24.59 -30.77
C ILE A 494 -1.23 -25.35 -29.46
N TYR A 495 -2.08 -25.07 -28.47
CA TYR A 495 -2.14 -25.81 -27.20
C TYR A 495 -3.08 -27.01 -27.27
N GLU A 496 -4.08 -26.95 -28.16
CA GLU A 496 -5.02 -28.03 -28.39
C GLU A 496 -5.50 -28.01 -29.86
N HIS A 497 -5.26 -29.11 -30.58
CA HIS A 497 -5.76 -29.29 -31.94
C HIS A 497 -7.28 -29.52 -31.94
N PRO A 498 -8.01 -29.06 -32.97
CA PRO A 498 -9.43 -29.34 -33.07
C PRO A 498 -9.69 -30.84 -33.27
N PRO A 499 -10.80 -31.38 -32.74
CA PRO A 499 -11.23 -32.74 -33.06
C PRO A 499 -11.64 -32.86 -34.54
N GLU A 500 -11.75 -34.09 -35.04
CA GLU A 500 -12.12 -34.37 -36.43
C GLU A 500 -13.49 -33.79 -36.80
N TYR A 501 -14.48 -33.90 -35.91
CA TYR A 501 -15.76 -33.23 -36.04
C TYR A 501 -15.80 -31.99 -35.15
N ILE A 502 -15.95 -30.81 -35.76
CA ILE A 502 -15.98 -29.53 -35.06
C ILE A 502 -17.42 -28.96 -35.07
N PRO A 503 -18.14 -29.00 -33.93
CA PRO A 503 -19.45 -28.38 -33.80
C PRO A 503 -19.42 -26.89 -34.13
N GLU A 504 -20.50 -26.38 -34.71
CA GLU A 504 -20.65 -24.95 -34.95
C GLU A 504 -20.61 -24.18 -33.62
N ASN A 505 -19.97 -23.01 -33.62
CA ASN A 505 -19.81 -22.12 -32.47
C ASN A 505 -19.00 -22.66 -31.28
N LEU A 506 -18.35 -23.83 -31.40
CA LEU A 506 -17.45 -24.34 -30.35
C LEU A 506 -16.23 -23.43 -30.18
N TYR A 507 -15.67 -22.95 -31.30
CA TYR A 507 -14.50 -22.10 -31.30
C TYR A 507 -14.83 -20.66 -31.73
N LYS A 508 -14.15 -19.71 -31.11
CA LYS A 508 -14.23 -18.27 -31.40
C LYS A 508 -12.83 -17.72 -31.61
N ILE A 509 -12.64 -16.89 -32.63
CA ILE A 509 -11.35 -16.23 -32.88
C ILE A 509 -11.48 -14.74 -32.64
N VAL A 510 -10.53 -14.16 -31.92
CA VAL A 510 -10.39 -12.72 -31.78
C VAL A 510 -9.12 -12.24 -32.44
N TYR A 511 -9.18 -11.06 -33.05
CA TYR A 511 -8.09 -10.49 -33.81
C TYR A 511 -7.93 -8.99 -33.55
N ASP A 512 -6.81 -8.62 -32.93
CA ASP A 512 -6.33 -7.24 -32.86
C ASP A 512 -5.28 -6.99 -33.98
N PRO A 513 -5.64 -6.26 -35.05
CA PRO A 513 -4.76 -6.04 -36.19
C PRO A 513 -3.75 -4.90 -35.97
N VAL A 514 -2.66 -4.92 -36.73
CA VAL A 514 -1.67 -3.84 -36.77
C VAL A 514 -1.80 -2.97 -38.02
N ARG A 515 -1.29 -1.74 -37.93
CA ARG A 515 -1.19 -0.85 -39.09
C ARG A 515 -0.07 -1.28 -40.03
N ASP A 516 -0.31 -1.04 -41.32
CA ASP A 516 0.72 -1.09 -42.35
C ASP A 516 1.59 0.16 -42.22
N GLU A 517 2.69 0.04 -41.48
CA GLU A 517 3.65 1.11 -41.18
C GLU A 517 5.08 0.57 -41.32
N ASN A 518 6.01 1.45 -41.69
CA ASN A 518 7.38 1.07 -41.99
C ASN A 518 8.14 0.67 -40.70
N ILE A 519 8.42 -0.63 -40.55
CA ILE A 519 9.03 -1.24 -39.36
C ILE A 519 10.38 -0.61 -39.01
N ASP A 520 11.11 -0.13 -40.02
CA ASP A 520 12.46 0.47 -39.87
C ASP A 520 12.48 1.86 -39.20
N LYS A 521 11.31 2.45 -38.90
CA LYS A 521 11.18 3.81 -38.31
C LYS A 521 10.70 3.83 -36.85
N MET A 522 10.56 2.68 -36.19
CA MET A 522 9.99 2.60 -34.84
C MET A 522 11.08 2.51 -33.77
N ASP A 523 11.23 3.56 -32.94
CA ASP A 523 12.27 3.62 -31.90
C ASP A 523 11.80 3.25 -30.48
N GLN A 524 10.50 2.99 -30.25
CA GLN A 524 9.94 2.41 -29.00
C GLN A 524 8.43 2.14 -29.15
N GLY A 525 7.89 1.06 -28.54
CA GLY A 525 6.45 0.81 -28.44
C GLY A 525 5.77 0.12 -29.63
N ILE A 526 6.45 -0.81 -30.30
CA ILE A 526 5.96 -1.51 -31.50
C ILE A 526 4.74 -2.39 -31.17
N SER A 527 3.57 -2.12 -31.79
CA SER A 527 2.39 -3.01 -31.71
C SER A 527 2.58 -4.28 -32.53
N LEU A 528 2.08 -5.39 -32.00
CA LEU A 528 2.01 -6.70 -32.63
C LEU A 528 0.55 -7.04 -32.98
N ALA A 529 0.36 -7.85 -34.01
CA ALA A 529 -0.96 -8.37 -34.32
C ALA A 529 -1.23 -9.54 -33.37
N ALA A 530 -2.37 -9.57 -32.69
CA ALA A 530 -2.70 -10.61 -31.72
C ALA A 530 -3.98 -11.37 -32.10
N ILE A 531 -3.82 -12.64 -32.46
CA ILE A 531 -4.90 -13.56 -32.80
C ILE A 531 -4.98 -14.64 -31.72
N TYR A 532 -6.15 -14.85 -31.12
CA TYR A 532 -6.39 -15.94 -30.18
C TYR A 532 -7.58 -16.78 -30.60
N VAL A 533 -7.45 -18.09 -30.43
CA VAL A 533 -8.53 -19.06 -30.60
C VAL A 533 -9.00 -19.52 -29.22
N TYR A 534 -10.28 -19.31 -28.96
CA TYR A 534 -10.97 -19.64 -27.73
C TYR A 534 -11.89 -20.83 -27.94
N LYS A 535 -11.91 -21.77 -26.99
CA LYS A 535 -12.85 -22.91 -26.94
C LYS A 535 -13.93 -22.65 -25.89
N ALA A 536 -15.18 -22.64 -26.31
CA ALA A 536 -16.33 -22.44 -25.43
C ALA A 536 -16.69 -23.71 -24.63
N ILE A 537 -17.41 -23.52 -23.51
CA ILE A 537 -18.02 -24.63 -22.77
C ILE A 537 -19.13 -25.23 -23.63
N ASN A 538 -19.07 -26.54 -23.85
CA ASN A 538 -20.14 -27.29 -24.49
C ASN A 538 -20.80 -28.21 -23.44
N THR A 539 -22.12 -28.04 -23.26
CA THR A 539 -22.94 -28.78 -22.28
C THR A 539 -22.97 -30.29 -22.50
N TYR A 540 -22.52 -30.79 -23.65
CA TYR A 540 -22.61 -32.21 -24.00
C TYR A 540 -21.34 -33.04 -23.71
N GLN A 541 -20.19 -32.43 -23.39
CA GLN A 541 -18.90 -33.16 -23.36
C GLN A 541 -17.89 -32.74 -22.26
N ASP A 542 -18.34 -32.20 -21.11
CA ASP A 542 -17.45 -31.77 -20.01
C ASP A 542 -16.27 -30.88 -20.47
N MET A 543 -16.47 -30.07 -21.51
CA MET A 543 -15.41 -29.26 -22.10
C MET A 543 -15.12 -28.02 -21.24
N LYS A 544 -13.84 -27.83 -20.95
CA LYS A 544 -13.34 -26.68 -20.18
C LYS A 544 -13.03 -25.50 -21.09
N ASP A 545 -13.50 -24.33 -20.67
CA ASP A 545 -13.22 -23.03 -21.29
C ASP A 545 -11.70 -22.75 -21.26
N SER A 546 -11.12 -22.45 -22.42
CA SER A 546 -9.67 -22.20 -22.55
C SER A 546 -9.26 -21.53 -23.86
N LEU A 547 -8.06 -20.94 -23.86
CA LEU A 547 -7.36 -20.51 -25.07
C LEU A 547 -6.59 -21.71 -25.64
N VAL A 548 -6.87 -22.06 -26.89
CA VAL A 548 -6.37 -23.30 -27.52
C VAL A 548 -5.34 -23.05 -28.61
N ALA A 549 -5.26 -21.84 -29.15
CA ALA A 549 -4.20 -21.43 -30.05
C ALA A 549 -4.00 -19.91 -30.04
N SER A 550 -2.83 -19.45 -30.45
CA SER A 550 -2.54 -18.04 -30.67
C SER A 550 -1.57 -17.82 -31.82
N TYR A 551 -1.62 -16.63 -32.41
CA TYR A 551 -0.54 -16.06 -33.21
C TYR A 551 -0.32 -14.63 -32.71
N VAL A 552 0.91 -14.30 -32.34
CA VAL A 552 1.27 -12.94 -31.97
C VAL A 552 2.57 -12.56 -32.67
N GLY A 553 2.50 -11.55 -33.53
CA GLY A 553 3.62 -11.17 -34.39
C GLY A 553 3.28 -10.06 -35.37
N ARG A 554 4.27 -9.66 -36.16
CA ARG A 554 4.22 -8.60 -37.17
C ARG A 554 5.10 -8.99 -38.36
N LEU A 555 4.43 -9.19 -39.49
CA LEU A 555 5.06 -9.42 -40.78
C LEU A 555 5.14 -8.10 -41.57
N ARG A 556 6.05 -8.03 -42.55
CA ARG A 556 6.21 -6.86 -43.43
C ARG A 556 4.94 -6.53 -44.20
N ASN A 557 4.14 -7.55 -44.54
CA ASN A 557 2.87 -7.38 -45.22
C ASN A 557 1.73 -7.82 -44.29
N THR A 558 0.83 -6.88 -43.97
CA THR A 558 -0.34 -7.15 -43.12
C THR A 558 -1.28 -8.18 -43.71
N ASP A 559 -1.34 -8.31 -45.04
CA ASP A 559 -2.16 -9.34 -45.72
C ASP A 559 -1.72 -10.76 -45.37
N GLN A 560 -0.42 -10.97 -45.11
CA GLN A 560 0.07 -12.28 -44.66
C GLN A 560 -0.48 -12.63 -43.27
N ILE A 561 -0.57 -11.64 -42.38
CA ILE A 561 -1.17 -11.80 -41.05
C ILE A 561 -2.68 -12.05 -41.17
N HIS A 562 -3.37 -11.31 -42.05
CA HIS A 562 -4.79 -11.52 -42.34
C HIS A 562 -5.06 -12.95 -42.85
N GLU A 563 -4.17 -13.49 -43.68
CA GLU A 563 -4.27 -14.88 -44.15
C GLU A 563 -4.12 -15.89 -43.00
N ILE A 564 -3.25 -15.64 -42.03
CA ILE A 564 -3.10 -16.49 -40.83
C ILE A 564 -4.43 -16.54 -40.06
N ALA A 565 -5.09 -15.40 -39.86
CA ALA A 565 -6.40 -15.36 -39.19
C ALA A 565 -7.46 -16.18 -39.94
N LEU A 566 -7.51 -16.09 -41.28
CA LEU A 566 -8.44 -16.87 -42.11
C LEU A 566 -8.14 -18.37 -42.05
N LYS A 567 -6.87 -18.76 -42.09
CA LYS A 567 -6.46 -20.17 -41.95
C LYS A 567 -6.86 -20.73 -40.59
N LEU A 568 -6.62 -20.01 -39.50
CA LEU A 568 -7.06 -20.43 -38.16
C LEU A 568 -8.59 -20.58 -38.10
N ALA A 569 -9.35 -19.67 -38.71
CA ALA A 569 -10.82 -19.77 -38.77
C ALA A 569 -11.31 -20.99 -39.54
N LEU A 570 -10.66 -21.33 -40.65
CA LEU A 570 -10.96 -22.55 -41.41
C LEU A 570 -10.56 -23.82 -40.62
N TYR A 571 -9.39 -23.80 -39.98
CA TYR A 571 -8.86 -24.96 -39.24
C TYR A 571 -9.73 -25.30 -38.01
N TYR A 572 -10.23 -24.29 -37.30
CA TYR A 572 -11.07 -24.46 -36.10
C TYR A 572 -12.58 -24.34 -36.39
N ASN A 573 -13.01 -24.25 -37.65
CA ASN A 573 -14.41 -23.98 -38.02
C ASN A 573 -15.04 -22.82 -37.21
N ALA A 574 -14.34 -21.70 -37.15
CA ALA A 574 -14.66 -20.57 -36.26
C ALA A 574 -14.97 -19.27 -37.03
N LYS A 575 -15.64 -18.33 -36.35
CA LYS A 575 -15.75 -16.94 -36.82
C LYS A 575 -14.70 -16.05 -36.15
N ILE A 576 -14.38 -14.93 -36.78
CA ILE A 576 -13.37 -13.97 -36.33
C ILE A 576 -14.03 -12.66 -35.91
N MET A 577 -13.90 -12.31 -34.64
CA MET A 577 -14.20 -10.97 -34.12
C MET A 577 -12.95 -10.11 -34.19
N VAL A 578 -12.97 -9.10 -35.04
CA VAL A 578 -11.83 -8.20 -35.28
C VAL A 578 -12.06 -6.81 -34.67
N GLU A 579 -11.00 -6.18 -34.19
CA GLU A 579 -11.01 -4.75 -33.89
C GLU A 579 -11.06 -3.92 -35.18
N MET A 580 -12.16 -3.18 -35.35
CA MET A 580 -12.49 -2.42 -36.56
C MET A 580 -11.95 -0.99 -36.57
N ASP A 581 -11.08 -0.65 -35.63
CA ASP A 581 -10.35 0.62 -35.66
C ASP A 581 -9.42 0.70 -36.88
N LEU A 582 -8.98 -0.46 -37.39
CA LEU A 582 -8.25 -0.61 -38.66
C LEU A 582 -9.08 -1.41 -39.68
N PRO A 583 -9.51 -0.82 -40.80
CA PRO A 583 -10.40 -1.48 -41.76
C PRO A 583 -9.69 -2.46 -42.71
N GLY A 584 -8.37 -2.68 -42.56
CA GLY A 584 -7.54 -3.48 -43.47
C GLY A 584 -8.06 -4.91 -43.61
N PHE A 585 -8.27 -5.59 -42.49
CA PHE A 585 -8.75 -6.97 -42.49
C PHE A 585 -10.15 -7.12 -43.10
N TYR A 586 -11.06 -6.20 -42.80
CA TYR A 586 -12.40 -6.19 -43.40
C TYR A 586 -12.33 -6.07 -44.93
N LYS A 587 -11.50 -5.16 -45.45
CA LYS A 587 -11.30 -5.00 -46.91
C LYS A 587 -10.70 -6.25 -47.53
N TYR A 588 -9.72 -6.86 -46.87
CA TYR A 588 -9.10 -8.11 -47.30
C TYR A 588 -10.14 -9.25 -47.43
N CYS A 589 -10.99 -9.41 -46.41
CA CYS A 589 -12.09 -10.39 -46.42
C CYS A 589 -13.15 -10.08 -47.50
N LEU A 590 -13.49 -8.80 -47.71
CA LEU A 590 -14.44 -8.39 -48.75
C LEU A 590 -13.92 -8.73 -50.15
N GLN A 591 -12.68 -8.38 -50.46
CA GLN A 591 -12.05 -8.64 -51.76
C GLN A 591 -11.95 -10.13 -52.07
N ARG A 592 -11.70 -10.97 -51.05
CA ARG A 592 -11.60 -12.42 -51.19
C ARG A 592 -12.93 -13.18 -51.02
N LYS A 593 -14.06 -12.48 -50.88
CA LYS A 593 -15.39 -13.08 -50.64
C LYS A 593 -15.39 -14.03 -49.42
N ARG A 594 -14.80 -13.57 -48.31
CA ARG A 594 -14.65 -14.29 -47.03
C ARG A 594 -15.34 -13.59 -45.85
N LEU A 595 -16.28 -12.66 -46.10
CA LEU A 595 -17.03 -11.98 -45.04
C LEU A 595 -17.84 -12.96 -44.16
N ASN A 596 -18.20 -14.13 -44.69
CA ASN A 596 -18.87 -15.18 -43.93
C ASN A 596 -18.03 -15.73 -42.77
N LEU A 597 -16.71 -15.47 -42.74
CA LEU A 597 -15.83 -15.86 -41.63
C LEU A 597 -15.74 -14.79 -40.54
N LEU A 598 -16.29 -13.59 -40.73
CA LEU A 598 -16.30 -12.54 -39.72
C LEU A 598 -17.50 -12.71 -38.77
N ALA A 599 -17.27 -12.43 -37.49
CA ALA A 599 -18.32 -12.33 -36.49
C ALA A 599 -19.09 -11.01 -36.68
N LYS A 600 -20.41 -11.07 -36.50
CA LYS A 600 -21.28 -9.88 -36.54
C LYS A 600 -20.92 -8.93 -35.40
N THR A 601 -21.16 -7.64 -35.62
CA THR A 601 -20.99 -6.61 -34.59
C THR A 601 -21.89 -6.94 -33.38
N PRO A 602 -21.38 -6.91 -32.14
CA PRO A 602 -22.15 -7.19 -30.93
C PRO A 602 -23.02 -5.98 -30.55
N VAL A 603 -24.16 -5.84 -31.23
CA VAL A 603 -25.04 -4.67 -31.16
C VAL A 603 -25.69 -4.55 -29.78
N VAL A 604 -26.09 -5.66 -29.15
CA VAL A 604 -26.76 -5.63 -27.84
C VAL A 604 -25.82 -5.08 -26.78
N MET A 605 -24.60 -5.59 -26.74
CA MET A 605 -23.55 -5.15 -25.83
C MET A 605 -23.17 -3.69 -26.06
N ILE A 606 -22.96 -3.27 -27.31
CA ILE A 606 -22.56 -1.89 -27.60
C ILE A 606 -23.69 -0.90 -27.22
N ASN A 607 -24.94 -1.21 -27.56
CA ASN A 607 -26.08 -0.33 -27.26
C ASN A 607 -26.34 -0.15 -25.77
N LYS A 608 -25.99 -1.12 -24.92
CA LYS A 608 -26.07 -0.96 -23.45
C LYS A 608 -25.21 0.18 -22.91
N PHE A 609 -24.09 0.49 -23.56
CA PHE A 609 -23.17 1.55 -23.14
C PHE A 609 -23.30 2.82 -24.00
N ASN A 610 -23.80 2.67 -25.23
CA ASN A 610 -24.02 3.77 -26.16
C ASN A 610 -25.31 3.53 -26.95
N ALA A 611 -26.45 3.94 -26.40
CA ALA A 611 -27.78 3.70 -26.98
C ALA A 611 -27.96 4.31 -28.39
N ASN A 612 -27.14 5.29 -28.79
CA ASN A 612 -27.19 5.95 -30.10
C ASN A 612 -26.00 5.56 -31.01
N ALA A 613 -25.37 4.40 -30.77
CA ALA A 613 -24.23 3.96 -31.55
C ALA A 613 -24.59 3.80 -33.04
N LYS A 614 -23.80 4.43 -33.91
CA LYS A 614 -23.91 4.25 -35.37
C LYS A 614 -22.90 3.19 -35.82
N PHE A 615 -23.40 2.08 -36.33
CA PHE A 615 -22.56 0.98 -36.80
C PHE A 615 -22.15 1.20 -38.25
N ARG A 616 -20.88 1.57 -38.48
CA ARG A 616 -20.33 1.73 -39.83
C ARG A 616 -20.21 0.41 -40.58
N TYR A 617 -19.98 -0.68 -39.85
CA TYR A 617 -19.79 -2.03 -40.37
C TYR A 617 -20.68 -3.00 -39.61
N SER A 618 -21.18 -4.02 -40.32
CA SER A 618 -21.99 -5.11 -39.73
C SER A 618 -21.16 -6.21 -39.06
N TYR A 619 -19.82 -6.07 -39.04
CA TYR A 619 -18.88 -7.04 -38.52
C TYR A 619 -17.83 -6.36 -37.61
N GLY A 620 -17.35 -7.10 -36.60
CA GLY A 620 -16.29 -6.67 -35.68
C GLY A 620 -16.70 -5.61 -34.66
N VAL A 621 -15.73 -5.08 -33.90
CA VAL A 621 -15.96 -4.08 -32.83
C VAL A 621 -15.10 -2.85 -33.07
N MET A 622 -15.70 -1.66 -33.06
CA MET A 622 -14.94 -0.40 -33.05
C MET A 622 -14.67 0.01 -31.60
N MET A 623 -13.40 0.00 -31.19
CA MET A 623 -12.99 0.29 -29.81
C MET A 623 -12.78 1.80 -29.61
N LYS A 624 -12.31 2.51 -30.64
CA LYS A 624 -12.13 3.97 -30.60
C LYS A 624 -13.45 4.69 -30.34
N GLY A 625 -13.47 5.48 -29.26
CA GLY A 625 -14.65 6.25 -28.85
C GLY A 625 -15.62 5.52 -27.91
N ASN A 626 -15.38 4.25 -27.59
CA ASN A 626 -16.23 3.44 -26.69
C ASN A 626 -15.52 3.11 -25.36
N SER A 627 -15.07 4.15 -24.63
CA SER A 627 -14.32 3.98 -23.37
C SER A 627 -15.09 3.20 -22.31
N ALA A 628 -16.42 3.39 -22.20
CA ALA A 628 -17.27 2.65 -21.26
C ALA A 628 -17.32 1.15 -21.57
N LEU A 629 -17.41 0.78 -22.85
CA LEU A 629 -17.38 -0.62 -23.29
C LEU A 629 -16.03 -1.27 -22.96
N LYS A 630 -14.92 -0.54 -23.18
CA LYS A 630 -13.57 -1.01 -22.83
C LYS A 630 -13.43 -1.26 -21.32
N ILE A 631 -13.91 -0.33 -20.49
CA ILE A 631 -13.92 -0.48 -19.02
C ILE A 631 -14.74 -1.69 -18.59
N GLN A 632 -15.86 -1.96 -19.26
CA GLN A 632 -16.66 -3.13 -18.96
C GLN A 632 -15.99 -4.43 -19.40
N ALA A 633 -15.39 -4.46 -20.60
CA ALA A 633 -14.65 -5.62 -21.10
C ALA A 633 -13.48 -5.97 -20.18
N GLU A 634 -12.82 -4.96 -19.62
CA GLU A 634 -11.79 -5.07 -18.59
C GLU A 634 -12.29 -5.81 -17.34
N GLN A 635 -13.48 -5.47 -16.84
CA GLN A 635 -14.10 -6.15 -15.71
C GLN A 635 -14.47 -7.60 -16.03
N TYR A 636 -15.05 -7.84 -17.21
CA TYR A 636 -15.39 -9.19 -17.65
C TYR A 636 -14.15 -10.07 -17.82
N LEU A 637 -13.04 -9.50 -18.28
CA LEU A 637 -11.79 -10.24 -18.39
C LEU A 637 -11.26 -10.61 -17.01
N ALA A 638 -11.30 -9.69 -16.03
CA ALA A 638 -10.93 -9.99 -14.65
C ALA A 638 -11.80 -11.10 -14.04
N ASP A 639 -13.12 -11.04 -14.22
CA ASP A 639 -14.05 -12.07 -13.75
C ASP A 639 -13.81 -13.41 -14.47
N TRP A 640 -13.57 -13.39 -15.78
CA TRP A 640 -13.29 -14.58 -16.58
C TRP A 640 -11.98 -15.25 -16.14
N LEU A 641 -10.92 -14.49 -15.84
CA LEU A 641 -9.65 -15.04 -15.33
C LEU A 641 -9.85 -15.81 -14.02
N LEU A 642 -10.74 -15.34 -13.16
CA LEU A 642 -11.01 -15.93 -11.84
C LEU A 642 -12.08 -17.02 -11.84
N LYS A 643 -12.77 -17.24 -12.98
CA LYS A 643 -13.83 -18.24 -13.10
C LYS A 643 -13.29 -19.63 -12.77
N GLU A 644 -13.93 -20.28 -11.81
CA GLU A 644 -13.60 -21.65 -11.37
C GLU A 644 -14.01 -22.67 -12.46
N GLN A 645 -13.12 -23.62 -12.73
CA GLN A 645 -13.31 -24.68 -13.73
C GLN A 645 -13.36 -26.06 -13.08
N GLU A 646 -12.57 -26.30 -12.03
CA GLU A 646 -12.42 -27.61 -11.42
C GLU A 646 -12.00 -27.51 -9.96
N LEU A 647 -12.52 -28.42 -9.14
CA LEU A 647 -12.13 -28.60 -7.74
C LEU A 647 -11.29 -29.87 -7.64
N VAL A 648 -10.00 -29.73 -7.39
CA VAL A 648 -9.11 -30.85 -7.08
C VAL A 648 -9.37 -31.24 -5.63
N ARG A 649 -9.70 -32.52 -5.41
CA ARG A 649 -9.96 -33.08 -4.08
C ARG A 649 -8.86 -34.08 -3.71
N ASP A 650 -8.57 -34.18 -2.42
CA ASP A 650 -7.73 -35.27 -1.87
C ASP A 650 -8.50 -36.59 -1.78
N GLU A 651 -7.82 -37.64 -1.33
CA GLU A 651 -8.40 -38.99 -1.14
C GLU A 651 -9.55 -39.02 -0.12
N GLU A 652 -9.61 -38.02 0.76
CA GLU A 652 -10.65 -37.85 1.78
C GLU A 652 -11.84 -37.00 1.27
N GLY A 653 -11.76 -36.48 0.05
CA GLY A 653 -12.80 -35.68 -0.60
C GLY A 653 -12.74 -34.18 -0.29
N ASN A 654 -11.73 -33.70 0.44
CA ASN A 654 -11.54 -32.28 0.74
C ASN A 654 -10.99 -31.54 -0.48
N VAL A 655 -11.49 -30.34 -0.76
CA VAL A 655 -10.98 -29.50 -1.85
C VAL A 655 -9.60 -28.97 -1.47
N VAL A 656 -8.56 -29.44 -2.18
CA VAL A 656 -7.17 -29.03 -1.98
C VAL A 656 -6.71 -27.95 -2.96
N LYS A 657 -7.37 -27.83 -4.12
CA LYS A 657 -7.06 -26.79 -5.10
C LYS A 657 -8.27 -26.45 -5.97
N VAL A 658 -8.49 -25.16 -6.20
CA VAL A 658 -9.46 -24.66 -7.18
C VAL A 658 -8.70 -24.26 -8.44
N VAL A 659 -9.01 -24.91 -9.56
CA VAL A 659 -8.46 -24.55 -10.88
C VAL A 659 -9.36 -23.49 -11.49
N LYS A 660 -8.79 -22.33 -11.79
CA LYS A 660 -9.46 -21.20 -12.45
C LYS A 660 -9.04 -21.12 -13.92
N ASN A 661 -9.73 -20.33 -14.73
CA ASN A 661 -9.38 -20.10 -16.14
C ASN A 661 -7.93 -19.62 -16.32
N ILE A 662 -7.46 -18.72 -15.45
CA ILE A 662 -6.07 -18.25 -15.49
C ILE A 662 -5.05 -19.37 -15.39
N ASN A 663 -5.38 -20.48 -14.69
CA ASN A 663 -4.48 -21.63 -14.56
C ASN A 663 -4.29 -22.42 -15.87
N ARG A 664 -5.13 -22.14 -16.89
CA ARG A 664 -5.07 -22.73 -18.23
C ARG A 664 -4.49 -21.76 -19.28
N ILE A 665 -3.98 -20.61 -18.86
CA ILE A 665 -3.24 -19.69 -19.73
C ILE A 665 -1.77 -20.08 -19.70
N TYR A 666 -1.25 -20.51 -20.84
CA TYR A 666 0.14 -20.93 -21.02
C TYR A 666 1.00 -19.90 -21.77
N ASP A 667 0.37 -18.90 -22.40
CA ASP A 667 1.09 -17.79 -23.04
C ASP A 667 1.73 -16.90 -21.96
N LYS A 668 3.05 -17.02 -21.83
CA LYS A 668 3.85 -16.26 -20.87
C LYS A 668 3.78 -14.75 -21.13
N ALA A 669 3.83 -14.32 -22.38
CA ALA A 669 3.79 -12.91 -22.73
C ALA A 669 2.42 -12.29 -22.43
N LEU A 670 1.33 -13.04 -22.63
CA LEU A 670 0.00 -12.62 -22.21
C LEU A 670 -0.08 -12.39 -20.69
N LEU A 671 0.45 -13.32 -19.89
CA LEU A 671 0.46 -13.17 -18.43
C LEU A 671 1.29 -11.96 -17.97
N GLU A 672 2.42 -11.68 -18.64
CA GLU A 672 3.22 -10.48 -18.40
C GLU A 672 2.46 -9.20 -18.79
N GLU A 673 1.77 -9.18 -19.94
CA GLU A 673 0.92 -8.05 -20.34
C GLU A 673 -0.19 -7.81 -19.31
N LEU A 674 -0.89 -8.86 -18.86
CA LEU A 674 -1.92 -8.76 -17.80
C LEU A 674 -1.32 -8.23 -16.47
N ARG A 675 -0.10 -8.64 -16.13
CA ARG A 675 0.59 -8.24 -14.89
C ARG A 675 0.87 -6.74 -14.85
N ILE A 676 1.29 -6.15 -15.96
CA ILE A 676 1.68 -4.73 -16.04
C ILE A 676 0.67 -3.85 -16.80
N TYR A 677 -0.52 -4.39 -17.08
CA TYR A 677 -1.56 -3.74 -17.87
C TYR A 677 -1.94 -2.37 -17.30
N ASN A 678 -2.06 -1.40 -18.20
CA ASN A 678 -2.64 -0.10 -17.92
C ASN A 678 -3.33 0.44 -19.18
N ARG A 679 -4.22 1.43 -19.04
CA ARG A 679 -5.01 1.95 -20.17
C ARG A 679 -4.22 2.79 -21.19
N THR A 680 -2.96 3.09 -20.91
CA THR A 680 -2.12 3.99 -21.73
C THR A 680 -1.03 3.27 -22.52
N GLY A 681 -0.60 2.09 -22.06
CA GLY A 681 0.46 1.30 -22.69
C GLY A 681 -0.05 0.45 -23.85
N ASN A 682 0.89 -0.22 -24.50
CA ASN A 682 0.63 -1.11 -25.62
C ASN A 682 0.51 -2.57 -25.11
N PHE A 683 -0.66 -3.17 -25.27
CA PHE A 683 -1.03 -4.47 -24.71
C PHE A 683 -1.89 -5.26 -25.71
N ASP A 684 -1.32 -5.56 -26.89
CA ASP A 684 -2.06 -6.13 -28.03
C ASP A 684 -2.77 -7.46 -27.67
N ARG A 685 -2.16 -8.31 -26.82
CA ARG A 685 -2.78 -9.57 -26.40
C ARG A 685 -3.99 -9.33 -25.51
N VAL A 686 -3.87 -8.38 -24.58
CA VAL A 686 -4.99 -7.99 -23.71
C VAL A 686 -6.11 -7.37 -24.53
N SER A 687 -5.80 -6.47 -25.48
CA SER A 687 -6.79 -5.88 -26.39
C SER A 687 -7.60 -6.93 -27.14
N SER A 688 -6.94 -7.95 -27.69
CA SER A 688 -7.60 -9.09 -28.35
C SER A 688 -8.55 -9.83 -27.41
N LEU A 689 -8.16 -10.07 -26.15
CA LEU A 689 -9.03 -10.70 -25.15
C LEU A 689 -10.20 -9.82 -24.70
N LEU A 690 -10.07 -8.48 -24.73
CA LEU A 690 -11.21 -7.60 -24.46
C LEU A 690 -12.31 -7.79 -25.52
N LEU A 691 -11.94 -7.97 -26.80
CA LEU A 691 -12.90 -8.33 -27.86
C LEU A 691 -13.61 -9.65 -27.56
N LEU A 692 -12.87 -10.62 -27.02
CA LEU A 692 -13.40 -11.94 -26.69
C LEU A 692 -14.47 -11.81 -25.61
N MET A 693 -14.19 -11.01 -24.57
CA MET A 693 -15.14 -10.79 -23.48
C MET A 693 -16.41 -10.12 -23.98
N ILE A 694 -16.31 -9.12 -24.86
CA ILE A 694 -17.47 -8.48 -25.47
C ILE A 694 -18.30 -9.52 -26.25
N TRP A 695 -17.64 -10.38 -27.03
CA TRP A 695 -18.33 -11.38 -27.84
C TRP A 695 -18.96 -12.50 -27.00
N ILE A 696 -18.30 -12.97 -25.93
CA ILE A 696 -18.88 -13.96 -25.02
C ILE A 696 -20.16 -13.40 -24.37
N GLN A 697 -20.13 -12.14 -23.95
CA GLN A 697 -21.27 -11.49 -23.32
C GLN A 697 -22.41 -11.23 -24.30
N GLU A 698 -22.13 -10.87 -25.56
CA GLU A 698 -23.16 -10.78 -26.61
C GLU A 698 -23.89 -12.12 -26.77
N THR A 699 -23.15 -13.23 -26.95
CA THR A 699 -23.74 -14.56 -27.09
C THR A 699 -24.57 -14.95 -25.87
N PHE A 700 -24.12 -14.62 -24.67
CA PHE A 700 -24.89 -14.89 -23.45
C PHE A 700 -26.22 -14.11 -23.40
N GLN A 701 -26.22 -12.85 -23.86
CA GLN A 701 -27.42 -12.02 -23.91
C GLN A 701 -28.40 -12.46 -24.99
N GLU A 702 -27.90 -12.88 -26.16
CA GLU A 702 -28.72 -13.44 -27.24
C GLU A 702 -29.48 -14.69 -26.76
N VAL A 703 -28.81 -15.60 -26.04
CA VAL A 703 -29.45 -16.80 -25.47
C VAL A 703 -30.54 -16.43 -24.45
N ILE A 704 -30.29 -15.42 -23.60
CA ILE A 704 -31.32 -14.94 -22.65
C ILE A 704 -32.53 -14.35 -23.38
N ASN A 705 -32.32 -13.56 -24.43
CA ASN A 705 -33.42 -12.94 -25.18
C ASN A 705 -34.24 -13.99 -25.92
N VAL A 706 -33.60 -14.99 -26.55
CA VAL A 706 -34.29 -16.10 -27.22
C VAL A 706 -35.10 -16.94 -26.22
N ASN A 707 -34.52 -17.25 -25.06
CA ASN A 707 -35.23 -17.99 -24.01
C ASN A 707 -36.31 -17.15 -23.30
N GLY A 708 -36.17 -15.83 -23.29
CA GLY A 708 -37.17 -14.88 -22.80
C GLY A 708 -38.40 -14.82 -23.71
N GLU A 709 -38.20 -14.86 -25.03
CA GLU A 709 -39.28 -14.96 -26.02
C GLU A 709 -39.96 -16.34 -26.00
N GLU A 710 -39.22 -17.45 -25.78
CA GLU A 710 -39.83 -18.78 -25.56
C GLU A 710 -40.53 -18.92 -24.19
N GLN A 711 -40.13 -18.13 -23.19
CA GLN A 711 -40.83 -18.07 -21.91
C GLN A 711 -42.17 -17.34 -22.01
N GLU A 712 -42.31 -16.31 -22.85
CA GLU A 712 -43.61 -15.64 -23.04
C GLU A 712 -44.69 -16.60 -23.60
N ASP A 713 -44.31 -17.60 -24.39
CA ASP A 713 -45.27 -18.56 -24.97
C ASP A 713 -45.56 -19.79 -24.06
N ARG A 714 -44.72 -20.05 -23.04
CA ARG A 714 -45.00 -21.08 -22.00
C ARG A 714 -45.60 -20.50 -20.72
N PHE A 715 -45.33 -19.24 -20.39
CA PHE A 715 -45.94 -18.58 -19.23
C PHE A 715 -47.42 -18.21 -19.46
N SER A 716 -47.83 -17.99 -20.72
CA SER A 716 -49.22 -17.71 -21.08
C SER A 716 -50.14 -18.94 -21.00
N VAL A 717 -49.62 -20.15 -21.24
CA VAL A 717 -50.39 -21.41 -21.18
C VAL A 717 -50.42 -22.03 -19.78
N PHE A 718 -49.40 -21.78 -18.94
CA PHE A 718 -49.33 -22.36 -17.59
C PHE A 718 -50.28 -21.68 -16.57
N PHE A 719 -50.54 -20.37 -16.71
CA PHE A 719 -51.45 -19.62 -15.83
C PHE A 719 -52.94 -19.74 -16.20
N ALA A 720 -53.27 -20.06 -17.44
CA ALA A 720 -54.67 -20.21 -17.89
C ALA A 720 -55.34 -21.51 -17.42
N LYS A 721 -54.58 -22.48 -16.89
CA LYS A 721 -55.10 -23.81 -16.49
C LYS A 721 -55.29 -23.99 -14.98
N TYR A 722 -54.88 -23.04 -14.15
CA TYR A 722 -54.97 -23.11 -12.68
C TYR A 722 -55.79 -22.00 -12.03
N PHE A 723 -56.34 -21.05 -12.81
CA PHE A 723 -57.29 -20.05 -12.31
C PHE A 723 -58.46 -19.82 -13.29
N LYS A 724 -59.16 -20.91 -13.64
CA LYS A 724 -60.61 -20.95 -13.84
C LYS A 724 -61.15 -22.29 -13.38
#